data_AF-A0A8S2JET3-F1
#
_entry.id   AF-A0A8S2JET3-F1
#
_cell.length_a   1.000
_cell.length_b   1.000
_cell.length_c   1.000
_cell.angle_alpha   90.00
_cell.angle_beta   90.00
_cell.angle_gamma   90.00
#
_symmetry.space_group_name_H-M   'P 1'
#
loop_
_entity.id
_entity.type
_entity.pdbx_description
1 polymer ?
#
loop_
_entity_poly.entity_id
_entity_poly.type
_entity_poly.pdbx_seq_one_letter_code
_entity_poly.pdbx_strand_id
1 'polypeptide(L)'
;MSTHIYGTKFNPMDAQIKTWSVQRTLDPLVAQVTSLISDQPSNNKKGRSKRAHLLVTNVVQAIENFIHKASEIAHENPEMRNDLLQSMEDVKRTGDEMAVLSKEFADDPCSKPKRQQMIVAARALLTSVTHLLILADLVDVQLILKSIRLVEDDLQHIHDASNQEELVHFYKQYGKDIIDLSQHAQRRQHDLVDRIEQENLAAARGTIKRTSMMLLTASKAYLRHPELPFARENRDFVYNQVRDAVGIISSVTQGRPIPPTQSLKLDSSLSSVGDLTRALNEFDRIVMMKPQKFNEQVIRPQLEERLESIISGAALLADSLSTREDRRDRIVQECNAVRQSLQDLLDEYIQFSKKRSSEENVNTKIQTMQTKTRDLRKQFTLIQIEKLNDKTKKAMYVYLCATAQDPDHTATCIKMYRESSSSSESIECSYLTSTIKKETSLRKAVVDHVSDTFVATNVPLFALIDSARRGNVQLVEDTAQVFMEHACKLIEVANVACSMSDQVEGIKLVRLAAMQIQHLSPQVVNAARILAARSTSKVALENMDVFRDTWEKYVRLLTEAVDEITTIEDFLAVSENHILEDINLCIQAMVERNPDRVDRTAGAIRGRSGRVIDVVSSEMEKYEPGEYTDGVIESVRVLRDQIIPSFAERIKIAIDTLRMKSAYDDGKYDVTEQELIEASSSVYHGIRDIRNSVLMNPVRSIFLVMGQQPQRRRNKQSLNCIFSSSTEDLTCTSKPILKRTIY
;
A
#
# COMPACT_ATOMS: atom_id res chain seq x y z
N MET A 1 -11.91 -0.07 -29.63
CA MET A 1 -10.92 0.37 -30.63
C MET A 1 -11.51 0.08 -31.98
N SER A 2 -11.96 1.12 -32.68
CA SER A 2 -12.60 0.99 -33.99
C SER A 2 -11.54 0.93 -35.08
N THR A 3 -11.44 -0.24 -35.75
CA THR A 3 -11.36 -0.42 -37.22
C THR A 3 -10.46 0.48 -38.09
N HIS A 4 -9.35 1.03 -37.61
CA HIS A 4 -8.37 1.69 -38.47
C HIS A 4 -6.92 1.24 -38.20
N ILE A 5 -6.59 0.00 -38.58
CA ILE A 5 -5.21 -0.41 -38.87
C ILE A 5 -5.22 -1.31 -40.12
N TYR A 6 -5.38 -0.70 -41.29
CA TYR A 6 -4.98 -1.32 -42.55
C TYR A 6 -4.09 -0.32 -43.29
N GLY A 7 -2.78 -0.57 -43.34
CA GLY A 7 -1.90 0.20 -44.22
C GLY A 7 -0.41 0.23 -43.87
N THR A 8 0.02 -0.04 -42.64
CA THR A 8 1.44 0.03 -42.26
C THR A 8 2.03 -1.36 -42.03
N LYS A 9 3.16 -1.63 -42.68
CA LYS A 9 3.97 -2.85 -42.57
C LYS A 9 4.22 -3.13 -41.07
N PHE A 10 3.51 -4.11 -40.52
CA PHE A 10 3.62 -4.53 -39.12
C PHE A 10 5.04 -5.06 -38.86
N ASN A 11 5.75 -4.44 -37.91
CA ASN A 11 7.06 -4.87 -37.45
C ASN A 11 6.91 -5.51 -36.06
N PRO A 12 7.14 -6.83 -35.91
CA PRO A 12 6.92 -7.54 -34.65
C PRO A 12 7.82 -7.05 -33.50
N MET A 13 8.87 -6.27 -33.79
CA MET A 13 9.72 -5.63 -32.77
C MET A 13 9.13 -4.34 -32.18
N ASP A 14 8.10 -3.75 -32.80
CA ASP A 14 7.44 -2.52 -32.35
C ASP A 14 6.12 -2.79 -31.62
N ALA A 15 5.63 -4.03 -31.62
CA ALA A 15 4.45 -4.42 -30.86
C ALA A 15 4.79 -4.52 -29.37
N GLN A 16 4.27 -3.61 -28.54
CA GLN A 16 4.35 -3.72 -27.08
C GLN A 16 3.53 -4.92 -26.61
N ILE A 17 4.16 -6.09 -26.53
CA ILE A 17 3.56 -7.29 -25.95
C ILE A 17 3.38 -7.06 -24.45
N LYS A 18 2.13 -7.08 -23.99
CA LYS A 18 1.77 -6.82 -22.58
C LYS A 18 1.57 -8.08 -21.75
N THR A 19 1.63 -9.27 -22.34
CA THR A 19 1.36 -10.54 -21.66
C THR A 19 2.52 -11.53 -21.70
N TRP A 20 2.74 -12.20 -20.57
CA TRP A 20 3.74 -13.25 -20.39
C TRP A 20 3.48 -14.45 -21.31
N SER A 21 2.21 -14.82 -21.51
CA SER A 21 1.85 -15.94 -22.40
C SER A 21 2.32 -15.71 -23.84
N VAL A 22 2.09 -14.52 -24.40
CA VAL A 22 2.55 -14.14 -25.74
C VAL A 22 4.09 -14.01 -25.76
N GLN A 23 4.68 -13.32 -24.78
CA GLN A 23 6.12 -13.11 -24.70
C GLN A 23 6.90 -14.43 -24.62
N ARG A 24 6.53 -15.33 -23.70
CA ARG A 24 7.19 -16.65 -23.53
C ARG A 24 7.07 -17.54 -24.77
N THR A 25 6.01 -17.36 -25.56
CA THR A 25 5.83 -18.09 -26.82
C THR A 25 6.74 -17.54 -27.92
N LEU A 26 6.92 -16.22 -27.96
CA LEU A 26 7.71 -15.54 -28.98
C LEU A 26 9.21 -15.58 -28.69
N ASP A 27 9.65 -15.46 -27.44
CA ASP A 27 11.07 -15.45 -27.04
C ASP A 27 11.91 -16.57 -27.69
N PRO A 28 11.53 -17.86 -27.63
CA PRO A 28 12.31 -18.93 -28.27
C PRO A 28 12.31 -18.83 -29.80
N LEU A 29 11.21 -18.38 -30.41
CA LEU A 29 11.10 -18.20 -31.86
C LEU A 29 11.98 -17.03 -32.34
N VAL A 30 11.93 -15.91 -31.63
CA VAL A 30 12.78 -14.73 -31.87
C VAL A 30 14.25 -15.09 -31.71
N ALA A 31 14.62 -15.83 -30.66
CA ALA A 31 16.00 -16.26 -30.43
C ALA A 31 16.52 -17.17 -31.55
N GLN A 32 15.69 -18.11 -32.03
CA GLN A 32 16.04 -18.99 -33.15
C GLN A 32 16.22 -18.19 -34.46
N VAL A 33 15.30 -17.29 -34.78
CA VAL A 33 15.40 -16.42 -35.97
C VAL A 33 16.62 -15.50 -35.88
N THR A 34 16.89 -14.93 -34.70
CA THR A 34 18.06 -14.06 -34.46
C THR A 34 19.38 -14.82 -34.55
N SER A 35 19.43 -16.07 -34.06
CA SER A 35 20.59 -16.95 -34.21
C SER A 35 20.86 -17.31 -35.67
N LEU A 36 19.83 -17.40 -36.51
CA LEU A 36 19.99 -17.63 -37.96
C LEU A 36 20.57 -16.41 -38.69
N ILE A 37 20.29 -15.21 -38.17
CA ILE A 37 20.73 -13.91 -38.70
C ILE A 37 22.16 -13.54 -38.26
N SER A 38 22.63 -14.03 -37.10
CA SER A 38 23.97 -13.71 -36.60
C SER A 38 25.05 -14.12 -37.60
N ASP A 39 25.81 -13.12 -38.04
CA ASP A 39 26.87 -13.24 -39.05
C ASP A 39 28.19 -13.74 -38.48
N GLN A 40 28.24 -14.23 -37.23
CA GLN A 40 29.46 -14.83 -36.71
C GLN A 40 29.81 -16.06 -37.56
N PRO A 41 30.88 -16.00 -38.37
CA PRO A 41 31.33 -17.16 -39.11
C PRO A 41 31.87 -18.11 -38.04
N SER A 42 31.20 -19.25 -37.85
CA SER A 42 31.89 -20.36 -37.24
C SER A 42 33.12 -20.65 -38.11
N ASN A 43 34.33 -20.38 -37.60
CA ASN A 43 35.60 -20.72 -38.27
C ASN A 43 35.73 -22.23 -38.56
N ASN A 44 34.81 -23.04 -38.08
CA ASN A 44 34.68 -24.44 -38.42
C ASN A 44 33.71 -24.58 -39.58
N LYS A 45 34.18 -25.13 -40.71
CA LYS A 45 33.34 -25.64 -41.80
C LYS A 45 32.40 -26.73 -41.27
N LYS A 46 31.32 -26.35 -40.59
CA LYS A 46 30.27 -27.26 -40.12
C LYS A 46 29.33 -27.54 -41.29
N GLY A 47 29.76 -28.42 -42.16
CA GLY A 47 28.94 -28.97 -43.25
C GLY A 47 27.95 -30.01 -42.72
N ARG A 48 26.69 -29.85 -43.12
CA ARG A 48 25.56 -30.81 -42.99
C ARG A 48 25.15 -31.17 -41.55
N SER A 49 24.09 -30.52 -41.07
CA SER A 49 23.26 -31.12 -40.02
C SER A 49 22.68 -32.44 -40.56
N LYS A 50 23.02 -33.57 -39.95
CA LYS A 50 22.50 -34.91 -40.34
C LYS A 50 20.97 -35.04 -40.22
N ARG A 51 20.30 -34.04 -39.65
CA ARG A 51 18.85 -34.04 -39.36
C ARG A 51 18.13 -32.81 -39.93
N ALA A 52 18.70 -32.11 -40.92
CA ALA A 52 18.11 -30.89 -41.48
C ALA A 52 16.66 -31.09 -41.96
N HIS A 53 16.38 -32.16 -42.72
CA HIS A 53 15.02 -32.48 -43.17
C HIS A 53 14.06 -32.79 -42.01
N LEU A 54 14.53 -33.48 -40.95
CA LEU A 54 13.72 -33.76 -39.77
C LEU A 54 13.31 -32.46 -39.04
N LEU A 55 14.19 -31.46 -39.01
CA LEU A 55 13.86 -30.14 -38.45
C LEU A 55 12.79 -29.43 -39.27
N VAL A 56 12.87 -29.50 -40.60
CA VAL A 56 11.83 -28.95 -41.49
C VAL A 56 10.48 -29.63 -41.25
N THR A 57 10.45 -30.97 -41.16
CA THR A 57 9.23 -31.73 -40.85
C THR A 57 8.63 -31.34 -39.49
N ASN A 58 9.47 -31.17 -38.47
CA ASN A 58 9.00 -30.75 -37.14
C ASN A 58 8.39 -29.34 -37.15
N VAL A 59 8.96 -28.41 -37.94
CA VAL A 59 8.42 -27.05 -38.09
C VAL A 59 7.05 -27.09 -38.76
N VAL A 60 6.89 -27.87 -39.83
CA VAL A 60 5.59 -28.04 -40.51
C VAL A 60 4.54 -28.60 -39.54
N GLN A 61 4.87 -29.68 -38.82
CA GLN A 61 3.96 -30.28 -37.84
C GLN A 61 3.59 -29.29 -36.72
N ALA A 62 4.54 -28.46 -36.26
CA ALA A 62 4.28 -27.45 -35.24
C ALA A 62 3.31 -26.37 -35.75
N ILE A 63 3.45 -25.93 -37.01
CA ILE A 63 2.54 -24.96 -37.62
C ILE A 63 1.14 -25.54 -37.81
N GLU A 64 1.03 -26.80 -38.25
CA GLU A 64 -0.27 -27.49 -38.38
C GLU A 64 -0.98 -27.60 -37.02
N ASN A 65 -0.25 -28.02 -35.98
CA ASN A 65 -0.78 -28.08 -34.62
C ASN A 65 -1.20 -26.68 -34.14
N PHE A 66 -0.38 -25.65 -34.39
CA PHE A 66 -0.68 -24.27 -34.02
C PHE A 66 -1.98 -23.76 -34.66
N ILE A 67 -2.16 -24.01 -35.96
CA ILE A 67 -3.37 -23.66 -36.71
C ILE A 67 -4.58 -24.44 -36.19
N HIS A 68 -4.43 -25.75 -35.92
CA HIS A 68 -5.53 -26.56 -35.39
C HIS A 68 -6.11 -25.97 -34.10
N LYS A 69 -5.26 -25.63 -33.12
CA LYS A 69 -5.74 -25.02 -31.87
C LYS A 69 -6.30 -23.62 -32.06
N ALA A 70 -5.75 -22.82 -32.97
CA ALA A 70 -6.36 -21.54 -33.33
C ALA A 70 -7.77 -21.70 -33.93
N SER A 71 -8.00 -22.79 -34.67
CA SER A 71 -9.31 -23.14 -35.23
C SER A 71 -10.34 -23.46 -34.14
N GLU A 72 -9.95 -24.21 -33.11
CA GLU A 72 -10.79 -24.51 -31.94
C GLU A 72 -11.23 -23.21 -31.24
N ILE A 73 -10.27 -22.31 -30.98
CA ILE A 73 -10.53 -20.99 -30.37
C ILE A 73 -11.48 -20.15 -31.22
N ALA A 74 -11.29 -20.14 -32.54
CA ALA A 74 -12.15 -19.40 -33.46
C ALA A 74 -13.59 -19.97 -33.51
N HIS A 75 -13.78 -21.27 -33.27
CA HIS A 75 -15.11 -21.88 -33.21
C HIS A 75 -15.87 -21.44 -31.94
N GLU A 76 -15.16 -21.35 -30.82
CA GLU A 76 -15.74 -20.95 -29.52
C GLU A 76 -16.01 -19.45 -29.41
N ASN A 77 -15.40 -18.63 -30.27
CA ASN A 77 -15.49 -17.16 -30.21
C ASN A 77 -15.99 -16.58 -31.55
N PRO A 78 -17.31 -16.61 -31.80
CA PRO A 78 -17.89 -16.21 -33.09
C PRO A 78 -17.58 -14.77 -33.50
N GLU A 79 -17.44 -13.86 -32.53
CA GLU A 79 -17.21 -12.43 -32.77
C GLU A 79 -15.85 -12.14 -33.43
N MET A 80 -14.82 -12.92 -33.10
CA MET A 80 -13.45 -12.76 -33.61
C MET A 80 -13.08 -13.81 -34.67
N ARG A 81 -14.04 -14.67 -35.06
CA ARG A 81 -13.80 -15.84 -35.90
C ARG A 81 -13.19 -15.47 -37.25
N ASN A 82 -13.69 -14.43 -37.91
CA ASN A 82 -13.21 -14.03 -39.24
C ASN A 82 -11.76 -13.54 -39.20
N ASP A 83 -11.42 -12.72 -38.20
CA ASP A 83 -10.06 -12.18 -38.03
C ASP A 83 -9.06 -13.30 -37.72
N LEU A 84 -9.44 -14.24 -36.85
CA LEU A 84 -8.63 -15.42 -36.53
C LEU A 84 -8.43 -16.32 -37.75
N LEU A 85 -9.49 -16.60 -38.51
CA LEU A 85 -9.38 -17.41 -39.73
C LEU A 85 -8.47 -16.76 -40.79
N GLN A 86 -8.58 -15.44 -40.98
CA GLN A 86 -7.72 -14.72 -41.92
C GLN A 86 -6.25 -14.77 -41.49
N SER A 87 -5.97 -14.57 -40.20
CA SER A 87 -4.60 -14.66 -39.69
C SER A 87 -4.06 -16.10 -39.71
N MET A 88 -4.92 -17.12 -39.58
CA MET A 88 -4.54 -18.52 -39.74
C MET A 88 -4.15 -18.84 -41.19
N GLU A 89 -4.85 -18.28 -42.18
CA GLU A 89 -4.47 -18.39 -43.60
C GLU A 89 -3.10 -17.75 -43.87
N ASP A 90 -2.83 -16.59 -43.27
CA ASP A 90 -1.52 -15.94 -43.38
C ASP A 90 -0.39 -16.76 -42.75
N VAL A 91 -0.63 -17.37 -41.58
CA VAL A 91 0.32 -18.29 -40.93
C VAL A 91 0.54 -19.53 -41.79
N LYS A 92 -0.52 -20.08 -42.39
CA LYS A 92 -0.41 -21.23 -43.30
C LYS A 92 0.44 -20.88 -44.52
N ARG A 93 0.14 -19.78 -45.21
CA ARG A 93 0.88 -19.32 -46.40
C ARG A 93 2.36 -19.11 -46.11
N THR A 94 2.66 -18.35 -45.04
CA THR A 94 4.06 -18.08 -44.65
C THR A 94 4.77 -19.33 -44.12
N GLY A 95 4.04 -20.28 -43.53
CA GLY A 95 4.55 -21.58 -43.10
C GLY A 95 4.93 -22.48 -44.27
N ASP A 96 4.09 -22.54 -45.30
CA ASP A 96 4.34 -23.31 -46.54
C ASP A 96 5.58 -22.77 -47.28
N GLU A 97 5.69 -21.44 -47.41
CA GLU A 97 6.88 -20.79 -47.99
C GLU A 97 8.16 -21.10 -47.20
N MET A 98 8.09 -21.04 -45.87
CA MET A 98 9.22 -21.39 -45.00
C MET A 98 9.61 -22.86 -45.15
N ALA A 99 8.64 -23.77 -45.29
CA ALA A 99 8.90 -25.20 -45.46
C ALA A 99 9.64 -25.50 -46.78
N VAL A 100 9.22 -24.87 -47.89
CA VAL A 100 9.86 -25.00 -49.21
C VAL A 100 11.30 -24.49 -49.15
N LEU A 101 11.50 -23.24 -48.70
CA LEU A 101 12.82 -22.60 -48.68
C LEU A 101 13.78 -23.28 -47.68
N SER A 102 13.26 -23.80 -46.56
CA SER A 102 14.06 -24.57 -45.61
C SER A 102 14.50 -25.93 -46.18
N LYS A 103 13.66 -26.57 -47.01
CA LYS A 103 14.02 -27.81 -47.71
C LYS A 103 15.11 -27.55 -48.76
N GLU A 104 14.95 -26.50 -49.58
CA GLU A 104 15.95 -26.11 -50.58
C GLU A 104 17.31 -25.76 -49.96
N PHE A 105 17.30 -25.11 -48.78
CA PHE A 105 18.51 -24.85 -48.00
C PHE A 105 19.07 -26.12 -47.33
N ALA A 106 18.23 -27.03 -46.87
CA ALA A 106 18.67 -28.32 -46.33
C ALA A 106 19.38 -29.18 -47.38
N ASP A 107 18.91 -29.13 -48.63
CA ASP A 107 19.54 -29.78 -49.79
C ASP A 107 20.89 -29.14 -50.17
N ASP A 108 21.04 -27.82 -49.96
CA ASP A 108 22.23 -27.04 -50.31
C ASP A 108 22.62 -25.99 -49.23
N PRO A 109 23.20 -26.44 -48.10
CA PRO A 109 23.43 -25.60 -46.92
C PRO A 109 24.60 -24.60 -47.07
N CYS A 110 25.39 -24.72 -48.14
CA CYS A 110 26.51 -23.79 -48.41
C CYS A 110 26.07 -22.57 -49.24
N SER A 111 24.84 -22.58 -49.75
CA SER A 111 24.31 -21.51 -50.58
C SER A 111 23.90 -20.29 -49.74
N LYS A 112 24.71 -19.23 -49.83
CA LYS A 112 24.38 -17.91 -49.26
C LYS A 112 23.01 -17.35 -49.72
N PRO A 113 22.63 -17.39 -51.01
CA PRO A 113 21.34 -16.86 -51.43
C PRO A 113 20.16 -17.66 -50.87
N LYS A 114 20.24 -18.99 -50.81
CA LYS A 114 19.19 -19.83 -50.19
C LYS A 114 19.07 -19.59 -48.68
N ARG A 115 20.20 -19.42 -47.98
CA ARG A 115 20.20 -19.01 -46.55
C ARG A 115 19.47 -17.69 -46.36
N GLN A 116 19.73 -16.70 -47.22
CA GLN A 116 19.09 -15.39 -47.13
C GLN A 116 17.58 -15.46 -47.39
N GLN A 117 17.14 -16.23 -48.38
CA GLN A 117 15.71 -16.44 -48.67
C GLN A 117 15.00 -17.13 -47.50
N MET A 118 15.61 -18.16 -46.91
CA MET A 118 15.08 -18.83 -45.71
C MET A 118 14.95 -17.86 -44.52
N ILE A 119 15.94 -16.98 -44.29
CA ILE A 119 15.86 -15.97 -43.22
C ILE A 119 14.68 -15.01 -43.43
N VAL A 120 14.42 -14.59 -44.68
CA VAL A 120 13.29 -13.72 -45.00
C VAL A 120 11.95 -14.43 -44.72
N ALA A 121 11.82 -15.70 -45.15
CA ALA A 121 10.63 -16.50 -44.87
C ALA A 121 10.42 -16.75 -43.37
N ALA A 122 11.50 -17.01 -42.61
CA ALA A 122 11.44 -17.17 -41.17
C ALA A 122 10.94 -15.91 -40.46
N ARG A 123 11.35 -14.71 -40.91
CA ARG A 123 10.85 -13.43 -40.39
C ARG A 123 9.37 -13.22 -40.74
N ALA A 124 8.96 -13.57 -41.96
CA ALA A 124 7.55 -13.47 -42.38
C ALA A 124 6.65 -14.39 -41.54
N LEU A 125 7.08 -15.64 -41.30
CA LEU A 125 6.38 -16.58 -40.43
C LEU A 125 6.32 -16.08 -38.97
N LEU A 126 7.42 -15.56 -38.43
CA LEU A 126 7.42 -14.99 -37.07
C LEU A 126 6.42 -13.83 -36.96
N THR A 127 6.31 -13.02 -38.01
CA THR A 127 5.37 -11.89 -38.08
C THR A 127 3.91 -12.35 -38.07
N SER A 128 3.57 -13.35 -38.90
CA SER A 128 2.21 -13.91 -38.96
C SER A 128 1.82 -14.65 -37.67
N VAL A 129 2.75 -15.41 -37.08
CA VAL A 129 2.55 -16.08 -35.78
C VAL A 129 2.36 -15.05 -34.66
N THR A 130 3.15 -13.97 -34.64
CA THR A 130 2.99 -12.89 -33.67
C THR A 130 1.61 -12.24 -33.78
N HIS A 131 1.15 -11.97 -35.01
CA HIS A 131 -0.17 -11.41 -35.25
C HIS A 131 -1.29 -12.33 -34.74
N LEU A 132 -1.21 -13.64 -35.02
CA LEU A 132 -2.20 -14.60 -34.54
C LEU A 132 -2.22 -14.71 -33.00
N LEU A 133 -1.05 -14.66 -32.34
CA LEU A 133 -0.96 -14.64 -30.89
C LEU A 133 -1.56 -13.37 -30.27
N ILE A 134 -1.39 -12.21 -30.90
CA ILE A 134 -2.01 -10.96 -30.47
C ILE A 134 -3.53 -11.03 -30.62
N LEU A 135 -4.04 -11.58 -31.73
CA LEU A 135 -5.48 -11.80 -31.91
C LEU A 135 -6.05 -12.77 -30.87
N ALA A 136 -5.31 -13.83 -30.52
CA ALA A 136 -5.70 -14.75 -29.45
C ALA A 136 -5.74 -14.05 -28.07
N ASP A 137 -4.80 -13.14 -27.77
CA ASP A 137 -4.84 -12.30 -26.56
C ASP A 137 -6.08 -11.37 -26.55
N LEU A 138 -6.45 -10.83 -27.72
CA LEU A 138 -7.62 -9.98 -27.85
C LEU A 138 -8.94 -10.73 -27.59
N VAL A 139 -9.00 -12.04 -27.85
CA VAL A 139 -10.15 -12.87 -27.47
C VAL A 139 -10.35 -12.88 -25.96
N ASP A 140 -9.27 -13.08 -25.18
CA ASP A 140 -9.31 -13.05 -23.71
C ASP A 140 -9.79 -11.66 -23.21
N VAL A 141 -9.33 -10.58 -23.85
CA VAL A 141 -9.79 -9.22 -23.57
C VAL A 141 -11.30 -9.06 -23.84
N GLN A 142 -11.81 -9.53 -24.99
CA GLN A 142 -13.24 -9.43 -25.31
C GLN A 142 -14.11 -10.20 -24.32
N LEU A 143 -13.65 -11.37 -23.85
CA LEU A 143 -14.35 -12.16 -22.84
C LEU A 143 -14.52 -11.38 -21.53
N ILE A 144 -13.44 -10.72 -21.07
CA ILE A 144 -13.48 -9.84 -19.89
C ILE A 144 -14.44 -8.67 -20.13
N LEU A 145 -14.38 -8.02 -21.29
CA LEU A 145 -15.27 -6.88 -21.61
C LEU A 145 -16.74 -7.27 -21.69
N LYS A 146 -17.05 -8.48 -22.16
CA LYS A 146 -18.41 -9.01 -22.15
C LYS A 146 -18.90 -9.24 -20.72
N SER A 147 -18.06 -9.82 -19.87
CA SER A 147 -18.38 -10.03 -18.45
C SER A 147 -18.54 -8.70 -17.70
N ILE A 148 -17.74 -7.69 -18.03
CA ILE A 148 -17.91 -6.31 -17.51
C ILE A 148 -19.30 -5.76 -17.86
N ARG A 149 -19.74 -5.86 -19.12
CA ARG A 149 -21.05 -5.35 -19.54
C ARG A 149 -22.19 -6.01 -18.77
N LEU A 150 -22.15 -7.33 -18.58
CA LEU A 150 -23.15 -8.05 -17.78
C LEU A 150 -23.21 -7.53 -16.34
N VAL A 151 -22.04 -7.35 -15.72
CA VAL A 151 -21.94 -6.80 -14.36
C VAL A 151 -22.43 -5.36 -14.29
N GLU A 152 -22.13 -4.51 -15.28
CA GLU A 152 -22.61 -3.12 -15.34
C GLU A 152 -24.15 -3.07 -15.46
N ASP A 153 -24.73 -3.91 -16.33
CA ASP A 153 -26.18 -4.03 -16.50
C ASP A 153 -26.86 -4.52 -15.21
N ASP A 154 -26.32 -5.57 -14.60
CA ASP A 154 -26.80 -6.10 -13.31
C ASP A 154 -26.72 -5.06 -12.19
N LEU A 155 -25.63 -4.30 -12.13
CA LEU A 155 -25.43 -3.25 -11.14
C LEU A 155 -26.47 -2.14 -11.33
N GLN A 156 -26.75 -1.75 -12.57
CA GLN A 156 -27.81 -0.78 -12.89
C GLN A 156 -29.20 -1.31 -12.48
N HIS A 157 -29.49 -2.58 -12.74
CA HIS A 157 -30.74 -3.22 -12.29
C HIS A 157 -30.88 -3.26 -10.76
N ILE A 158 -29.79 -3.49 -10.02
CA ILE A 158 -29.78 -3.39 -8.55
C ILE A 158 -30.10 -1.97 -8.09
N HIS A 159 -29.54 -0.95 -8.74
CA HIS A 159 -29.78 0.45 -8.39
C HIS A 159 -31.23 0.89 -8.66
N ASP A 160 -31.81 0.40 -9.75
CA ASP A 160 -33.16 0.77 -10.22
C ASP A 160 -34.27 -0.14 -9.68
N ALA A 161 -33.93 -1.18 -8.92
CA ALA A 161 -34.89 -2.09 -8.30
C ALA A 161 -35.95 -1.29 -7.52
N SER A 162 -37.23 -1.65 -7.68
CA SER A 162 -38.34 -0.92 -7.04
C SER A 162 -38.82 -1.57 -5.75
N ASN A 163 -38.44 -2.82 -5.50
CA ASN A 163 -38.82 -3.58 -4.31
C ASN A 163 -37.75 -4.60 -3.90
N GLN A 164 -37.88 -5.16 -2.70
CA GLN A 164 -36.88 -6.06 -2.13
C GLN A 164 -36.79 -7.42 -2.85
N GLU A 165 -37.87 -7.89 -3.48
CA GLU A 165 -37.88 -9.16 -4.22
C GLU A 165 -37.07 -9.04 -5.51
N GLU A 166 -37.31 -7.98 -6.29
CA GLU A 166 -36.51 -7.60 -7.45
C GLU A 166 -35.03 -7.42 -7.09
N LEU A 167 -34.75 -6.69 -6.01
CA LEU A 167 -33.38 -6.48 -5.55
C LEU A 167 -32.67 -7.81 -5.27
N VAL A 168 -33.30 -8.73 -4.54
CA VAL A 168 -32.69 -10.03 -4.22
C VAL A 168 -32.51 -10.88 -5.48
N HIS A 169 -33.47 -10.81 -6.42
CA HIS A 169 -33.36 -11.47 -7.72
C HIS A 169 -32.15 -10.95 -8.53
N PHE A 170 -32.06 -9.64 -8.75
CA PHE A 170 -30.94 -9.03 -9.50
C PHE A 170 -29.60 -9.24 -8.79
N TYR A 171 -29.57 -9.13 -7.46
CA TYR A 171 -28.35 -9.38 -6.69
C TYR A 171 -27.86 -10.83 -6.81
N LYS A 172 -28.77 -11.81 -6.94
CA LYS A 172 -28.39 -13.22 -7.17
C LYS A 172 -27.77 -13.41 -8.55
N GLN A 173 -28.22 -12.67 -9.57
CA GLN A 173 -27.64 -12.71 -10.91
C GLN A 173 -26.28 -12.01 -10.93
N TYR A 174 -26.21 -10.79 -10.40
CA TYR A 174 -24.97 -10.05 -10.15
C TYR A 174 -23.92 -10.90 -9.45
N GLY A 175 -24.31 -11.65 -8.41
CA GLY A 175 -23.42 -12.52 -7.66
C GLY A 175 -22.75 -13.61 -8.51
N LYS A 176 -23.38 -14.10 -9.58
CA LYS A 176 -22.75 -15.04 -10.51
C LYS A 176 -21.81 -14.31 -11.47
N ASP A 177 -22.31 -13.26 -12.09
CA ASP A 177 -21.60 -12.56 -13.17
C ASP A 177 -20.35 -11.84 -12.63
N ILE A 178 -20.39 -11.37 -11.37
CA ILE A 178 -19.25 -10.77 -10.68
C ILE A 178 -18.17 -11.80 -10.30
N ILE A 179 -18.55 -13.05 -10.00
CA ILE A 179 -17.60 -14.13 -9.75
C ILE A 179 -16.85 -14.46 -11.04
N ASP A 180 -17.57 -14.57 -12.15
CA ASP A 180 -16.98 -14.83 -13.46
C ASP A 180 -16.03 -13.68 -13.85
N LEU A 181 -16.46 -12.43 -13.70
CA LEU A 181 -15.61 -11.25 -13.95
C LEU A 181 -14.34 -11.30 -13.09
N SER A 182 -14.47 -11.57 -11.80
CA SER A 182 -13.34 -11.63 -10.88
C SER A 182 -12.35 -12.74 -11.25
N GLN A 183 -12.84 -13.88 -11.75
CA GLN A 183 -11.98 -14.97 -12.23
C GLN A 183 -11.27 -14.60 -13.54
N HIS A 184 -11.95 -13.99 -14.50
CA HIS A 184 -11.32 -13.54 -15.74
C HIS A 184 -10.27 -12.46 -15.48
N ALA A 185 -10.58 -11.48 -14.62
CA ALA A 185 -9.65 -10.45 -14.19
C ALA A 185 -8.44 -11.04 -13.43
N GLN A 186 -8.63 -12.07 -12.60
CA GLN A 186 -7.52 -12.78 -11.94
C GLN A 186 -6.55 -13.40 -12.93
N ARG A 187 -7.06 -14.06 -13.96
CA ARG A 187 -6.22 -14.71 -14.98
C ARG A 187 -5.42 -13.64 -15.74
N ARG A 188 -6.07 -12.53 -16.12
CA ARG A 188 -5.39 -11.40 -16.76
C ARG A 188 -4.32 -10.79 -15.85
N GLN A 189 -4.63 -10.60 -14.57
CA GLN A 189 -3.67 -10.11 -13.57
C GLN A 189 -2.40 -10.97 -13.52
N HIS A 190 -2.50 -12.30 -13.56
CA HIS A 190 -1.31 -13.16 -13.54
C HIS A 190 -0.55 -13.19 -14.87
N ASP A 191 -1.20 -12.86 -15.99
CA ASP A 191 -0.60 -12.90 -17.32
C ASP A 191 0.03 -11.57 -17.76
N LEU A 192 -0.40 -10.43 -17.18
CA LEU A 192 0.16 -9.12 -17.50
C LEU A 192 1.64 -9.01 -17.12
N VAL A 193 2.42 -8.27 -17.91
CA VAL A 193 3.85 -8.02 -17.65
C VAL A 193 4.06 -6.87 -16.67
N ASP A 194 3.27 -5.79 -16.80
CA ASP A 194 3.41 -4.60 -15.93
C ASP A 194 2.84 -4.87 -14.53
N ARG A 195 3.72 -4.84 -13.52
CA ARG A 195 3.37 -5.01 -12.11
C ARG A 195 2.33 -4.00 -11.63
N ILE A 196 2.32 -2.77 -12.13
CA ILE A 196 1.35 -1.75 -11.73
C ILE A 196 -0.04 -2.13 -12.24
N GLU A 197 -0.15 -2.59 -13.49
CA GLU A 197 -1.40 -3.10 -14.05
C GLU A 197 -1.91 -4.32 -13.25
N GLN A 198 -1.00 -5.21 -12.80
CA GLN A 198 -1.36 -6.33 -11.91
C GLN A 198 -1.92 -5.86 -10.56
N GLU A 199 -1.26 -4.91 -9.90
CA GLU A 199 -1.67 -4.36 -8.60
C GLU A 199 -3.03 -3.66 -8.70
N ASN A 200 -3.28 -2.92 -9.80
CA ASN A 200 -4.58 -2.28 -10.04
C ASN A 200 -5.73 -3.29 -10.21
N LEU A 201 -5.51 -4.38 -10.95
CA LEU A 201 -6.52 -5.45 -11.07
C LEU A 201 -6.75 -6.15 -9.74
N ALA A 202 -5.70 -6.42 -8.97
CA ALA A 202 -5.82 -7.00 -7.63
C ALA A 202 -6.69 -6.12 -6.73
N ALA A 203 -6.45 -4.81 -6.77
CA ALA A 203 -7.15 -3.86 -5.93
C ALA A 203 -8.61 -3.65 -6.33
N ALA A 204 -8.91 -3.56 -7.63
CA ALA A 204 -10.28 -3.52 -8.13
C ALA A 204 -11.08 -4.77 -7.73
N ARG A 205 -10.49 -5.96 -7.90
CA ARG A 205 -11.10 -7.23 -7.47
C ARG A 205 -11.32 -7.28 -5.95
N GLY A 206 -10.36 -6.77 -5.18
CA GLY A 206 -10.47 -6.64 -3.73
C GLY A 206 -11.60 -5.71 -3.30
N THR A 207 -11.81 -4.59 -4.01
CA THR A 207 -12.95 -3.68 -3.78
C THR A 207 -14.28 -4.38 -4.03
N ILE A 208 -14.43 -5.04 -5.18
CA ILE A 208 -15.64 -5.80 -5.54
C ILE A 208 -16.02 -6.83 -4.46
N LYS A 209 -15.04 -7.60 -3.97
CA LYS A 209 -15.28 -8.60 -2.93
C LYS A 209 -15.76 -7.96 -1.62
N ARG A 210 -15.18 -6.83 -1.23
CA ARG A 210 -15.50 -6.13 0.03
C ARG A 210 -16.87 -5.46 -0.01
N THR A 211 -17.22 -4.82 -1.11
CA THR A 211 -18.49 -4.09 -1.25
C THR A 211 -19.70 -5.00 -1.47
N SER A 212 -19.48 -6.28 -1.77
CA SER A 212 -20.53 -7.25 -2.09
C SER A 212 -21.71 -7.20 -1.12
N MET A 213 -21.49 -7.41 0.18
CA MET A 213 -22.59 -7.42 1.15
C MET A 213 -23.11 -6.02 1.47
N MET A 214 -22.23 -5.01 1.46
CA MET A 214 -22.61 -3.61 1.67
C MET A 214 -23.62 -3.14 0.61
N LEU A 215 -23.46 -3.57 -0.65
CA LEU A 215 -24.35 -3.20 -1.75
C LEU A 215 -25.76 -3.72 -1.49
N LEU A 216 -25.87 -4.98 -1.05
CA LEU A 216 -27.16 -5.60 -0.74
C LEU A 216 -27.84 -4.90 0.43
N THR A 217 -27.14 -4.72 1.55
CA THR A 217 -27.75 -4.15 2.77
C THR A 217 -28.09 -2.68 2.60
N ALA A 218 -27.23 -1.89 1.95
CA ALA A 218 -27.50 -0.47 1.70
C ALA A 218 -28.68 -0.29 0.73
N SER A 219 -28.76 -1.11 -0.33
CA SER A 219 -29.90 -1.09 -1.25
C SER A 219 -31.20 -1.53 -0.56
N LYS A 220 -31.17 -2.57 0.28
CA LYS A 220 -32.34 -2.99 1.07
C LYS A 220 -32.79 -1.89 2.04
N ALA A 221 -31.85 -1.21 2.70
CA ALA A 221 -32.15 -0.12 3.63
C ALA A 221 -32.81 1.05 2.91
N TYR A 222 -32.30 1.45 1.74
CA TYR A 222 -32.90 2.48 0.90
C TYR A 222 -34.31 2.11 0.43
N LEU A 223 -34.53 0.88 -0.08
CA LEU A 223 -35.87 0.46 -0.52
C LEU A 223 -36.87 0.40 0.62
N ARG A 224 -36.41 0.10 1.85
CA ARG A 224 -37.28 0.03 3.00
C ARG A 224 -37.62 1.41 3.58
N HIS A 225 -36.66 2.34 3.53
CA HIS A 225 -36.76 3.68 4.11
C HIS A 225 -36.28 4.75 3.11
N PRO A 226 -36.96 4.93 1.96
CA PRO A 226 -36.54 5.85 0.90
C PRO A 226 -36.64 7.33 1.31
N GLU A 227 -37.38 7.63 2.38
CA GLU A 227 -37.50 8.97 2.97
C GLU A 227 -36.23 9.45 3.67
N LEU A 228 -35.30 8.53 3.99
CA LEU A 228 -34.06 8.84 4.70
C LEU A 228 -32.94 9.16 3.68
N PRO A 229 -32.42 10.40 3.63
CA PRO A 229 -31.36 10.76 2.68
C PRO A 229 -30.09 9.95 2.90
N PHE A 230 -29.76 9.64 4.16
CA PHE A 230 -28.61 8.84 4.54
C PHE A 230 -28.62 7.43 3.92
N ALA A 231 -29.81 6.83 3.72
CA ALA A 231 -29.94 5.52 3.10
C ALA A 231 -29.60 5.56 1.59
N ARG A 232 -30.00 6.64 0.92
CA ARG A 232 -29.62 6.90 -0.47
C ARG A 232 -28.11 7.08 -0.59
N GLU A 233 -27.52 7.95 0.24
CA GLU A 233 -26.08 8.19 0.23
C GLU A 233 -25.26 6.92 0.46
N ASN A 234 -25.68 6.06 1.41
CA ASN A 234 -25.03 4.78 1.69
C ASN A 234 -25.06 3.85 0.48
N ARG A 235 -26.22 3.72 -0.18
CA ARG A 235 -26.38 2.90 -1.39
C ARG A 235 -25.52 3.44 -2.53
N ASP A 236 -25.64 4.73 -2.82
CA ASP A 236 -24.97 5.37 -3.95
C ASP A 236 -23.45 5.35 -3.79
N PHE A 237 -22.95 5.49 -2.55
CA PHE A 237 -21.53 5.31 -2.24
C PHE A 237 -21.01 3.92 -2.62
N VAL A 238 -21.71 2.86 -2.20
CA VAL A 238 -21.28 1.48 -2.49
C VAL A 238 -21.43 1.16 -3.98
N TYR A 239 -22.51 1.63 -4.60
CA TYR A 239 -22.74 1.53 -6.04
C TYR A 239 -21.57 2.13 -6.85
N ASN A 240 -21.19 3.37 -6.53
CA ASN A 240 -20.10 4.06 -7.20
C ASN A 240 -18.76 3.35 -6.99
N GLN A 241 -18.47 2.81 -5.80
CA GLN A 241 -17.25 2.03 -5.56
C GLN A 241 -17.16 0.78 -6.44
N VAL A 242 -18.26 0.04 -6.60
CA VAL A 242 -18.30 -1.14 -7.48
C VAL A 242 -18.10 -0.72 -8.93
N ARG A 243 -18.84 0.31 -9.38
CA ARG A 243 -18.73 0.84 -10.75
C ARG A 243 -17.31 1.29 -11.06
N ASP A 244 -16.66 2.02 -10.16
CA ASP A 244 -15.30 2.52 -10.36
C ASP A 244 -14.30 1.36 -10.38
N ALA A 245 -14.47 0.32 -9.55
CA ALA A 245 -13.65 -0.88 -9.60
C ALA A 245 -13.80 -1.64 -10.95
N VAL A 246 -15.03 -1.78 -11.46
CA VAL A 246 -15.29 -2.37 -12.78
C VAL A 246 -14.67 -1.51 -13.89
N GLY A 247 -14.73 -0.18 -13.77
CA GLY A 247 -14.07 0.77 -14.67
C GLY A 247 -12.54 0.64 -14.69
N ILE A 248 -11.90 0.38 -13.55
CA ILE A 248 -10.47 0.07 -13.46
C ILE A 248 -10.16 -1.23 -14.21
N ILE A 249 -10.95 -2.30 -13.99
CA ILE A 249 -10.74 -3.58 -14.69
C ILE A 249 -10.86 -3.37 -16.21
N SER A 250 -11.87 -2.63 -16.66
CA SER A 250 -12.05 -2.27 -18.07
C SER A 250 -10.85 -1.51 -18.64
N SER A 251 -10.38 -0.48 -17.93
CA SER A 251 -9.27 0.36 -18.36
C SER A 251 -7.97 -0.43 -18.47
N VAL A 252 -7.61 -1.20 -17.43
CA VAL A 252 -6.39 -2.02 -17.42
C VAL A 252 -6.44 -3.11 -18.49
N THR A 253 -7.58 -3.80 -18.62
CA THR A 253 -7.73 -4.88 -19.61
C THR A 253 -7.54 -4.37 -21.04
N GLN A 254 -8.01 -3.15 -21.32
CA GLN A 254 -7.85 -2.50 -22.62
C GLN A 254 -6.52 -1.74 -22.78
N GLY A 255 -5.66 -1.73 -21.75
CA GLY A 255 -4.41 -0.97 -21.75
C GLY A 255 -4.61 0.55 -21.81
N ARG A 256 -5.79 1.06 -21.41
CA ARG A 256 -6.08 2.49 -21.34
C ARG A 256 -5.52 3.08 -20.04
N PRO A 257 -5.06 4.35 -20.06
CA PRO A 257 -4.70 5.03 -18.83
C PRO A 257 -5.93 5.12 -17.92
N ILE A 258 -5.76 4.75 -16.65
CA ILE A 258 -6.80 4.85 -15.63
C ILE A 258 -7.03 6.35 -15.36
N PRO A 259 -8.28 6.85 -15.38
CA PRO A 259 -8.58 8.24 -15.04
C PRO A 259 -8.05 8.60 -13.64
N PRO A 260 -7.54 9.82 -13.40
CA PRO A 260 -7.03 10.24 -12.09
C PRO A 260 -8.06 10.10 -10.95
N THR A 261 -9.33 10.29 -11.28
CA THR A 261 -10.47 10.14 -10.36
C THR A 261 -10.79 8.70 -9.96
N GLN A 262 -10.30 7.71 -10.72
CA GLN A 262 -10.54 6.27 -10.52
C GLN A 262 -9.27 5.51 -10.20
N SER A 263 -8.11 6.16 -10.21
CA SER A 263 -6.87 5.49 -9.91
C SER A 263 -6.80 5.21 -8.40
N LEU A 264 -6.76 3.93 -8.03
CA LEU A 264 -6.24 3.49 -6.73
C LEU A 264 -4.74 3.80 -6.56
N LYS A 265 -4.13 4.46 -7.56
CA LYS A 265 -2.86 5.16 -7.37
C LYS A 265 -3.08 6.10 -6.19
N LEU A 266 -2.41 5.74 -5.10
CA LEU A 266 -1.79 6.71 -4.24
C LEU A 266 -1.02 7.63 -5.18
N ASP A 267 -1.64 8.77 -5.47
CA ASP A 267 -1.24 9.66 -6.53
C ASP A 267 0.26 9.91 -6.40
N SER A 268 0.98 9.81 -7.52
CA SER A 268 2.37 10.27 -7.59
C SER A 268 2.46 11.78 -7.41
N SER A 269 1.33 12.47 -7.16
CA SER A 269 1.36 13.77 -6.51
C SER A 269 2.06 13.64 -5.17
N LEU A 270 3.07 14.48 -4.98
CA LEU A 270 3.79 14.65 -3.72
C LEU A 270 2.84 15.29 -2.69
N SER A 271 1.81 14.55 -2.30
CA SER A 271 0.65 15.01 -1.52
C SER A 271 0.91 14.97 -0.02
N SER A 272 1.96 14.28 0.41
CA SER A 272 2.36 14.18 1.81
C SER A 272 3.76 14.76 2.05
N VAL A 273 3.98 15.24 3.28
CA VAL A 273 5.29 15.69 3.78
C VAL A 273 6.39 14.64 3.57
N GLY A 274 6.07 13.35 3.75
CA GLY A 274 7.01 12.25 3.54
C GLY A 274 7.43 12.07 2.08
N ASP A 275 6.51 12.22 1.12
CA ASP A 275 6.86 12.12 -0.30
C ASP A 275 7.73 13.27 -0.75
N LEU A 276 7.38 14.49 -0.34
CA LEU A 276 8.17 15.68 -0.63
C LEU A 276 9.58 15.58 -0.04
N THR A 277 9.70 15.05 1.17
CA THR A 277 11.00 14.81 1.82
C THR A 277 11.83 13.79 1.05
N ARG A 278 11.21 12.68 0.61
CA ARG A 278 11.86 11.65 -0.21
C ARG A 278 12.25 12.19 -1.59
N ALA A 279 11.38 12.95 -2.23
CA ALA A 279 11.63 13.58 -3.52
C ALA A 279 12.79 14.58 -3.45
N LEU A 280 12.86 15.39 -2.39
CA LEU A 280 13.98 16.29 -2.13
C LEU A 280 15.30 15.52 -1.86
N ASN A 281 15.25 14.42 -1.11
CA ASN A 281 16.43 13.57 -0.87
C ASN A 281 16.97 12.96 -2.16
N GLU A 282 16.10 12.54 -3.07
CA GLU A 282 16.54 11.99 -4.35
C GLU A 282 16.98 13.08 -5.33
N PHE A 283 16.32 14.22 -5.31
CA PHE A 283 16.77 15.41 -6.04
C PHE A 283 18.19 15.81 -5.63
N ASP A 284 18.50 15.86 -4.33
CA ASP A 284 19.86 16.14 -3.83
C ASP A 284 20.90 15.12 -4.32
N ARG A 285 20.53 13.84 -4.42
CA ARG A 285 21.43 12.80 -4.96
C ARG A 285 21.75 13.01 -6.43
N ILE A 286 20.78 13.47 -7.23
CA ILE A 286 21.00 13.78 -8.64
C ILE A 286 21.84 15.04 -8.79
N VAL A 287 21.58 16.05 -7.97
CA VAL A 287 22.35 17.30 -7.95
C VAL A 287 23.83 17.08 -7.61
N MET A 288 24.15 16.08 -6.78
CA MET A 288 25.52 15.62 -6.48
C MET A 288 26.16 14.80 -7.63
N MET A 289 25.97 15.22 -8.87
CA MET A 289 26.67 14.62 -10.01
C MET A 289 28.07 15.23 -10.18
N LYS A 290 28.99 14.46 -10.76
CA LYS A 290 30.29 15.02 -11.17
C LYS A 290 30.07 16.00 -12.34
N PRO A 291 30.73 17.17 -12.37
CA PRO A 291 30.53 18.18 -13.41
C PRO A 291 30.72 17.69 -14.84
N GLN A 292 31.57 16.68 -15.05
CA GLN A 292 31.84 16.07 -16.35
C GLN A 292 30.66 15.25 -16.90
N LYS A 293 29.67 14.90 -16.06
CA LYS A 293 28.47 14.15 -16.46
C LYS A 293 27.32 15.06 -16.88
N PHE A 294 27.43 16.38 -16.69
CA PHE A 294 26.37 17.32 -17.02
C PHE A 294 26.13 17.39 -18.54
N ASN A 295 24.88 17.19 -18.96
CA ASN A 295 24.45 17.38 -20.34
C ASN A 295 23.24 18.33 -20.35
N GLU A 296 23.41 19.50 -20.95
CA GLU A 296 22.39 20.54 -20.99
C GLU A 296 21.07 20.08 -21.64
N GLN A 297 21.11 19.21 -22.65
CA GLN A 297 19.90 18.79 -23.38
C GLN A 297 19.08 17.73 -22.62
N VAL A 298 19.70 17.00 -21.69
CA VAL A 298 19.07 15.85 -21.03
C VAL A 298 18.88 16.08 -19.53
N ILE A 299 19.91 16.60 -18.85
CA ILE A 299 19.91 16.72 -17.39
C ILE A 299 19.22 18.00 -16.91
N ARG A 300 19.36 19.11 -17.65
CA ARG A 300 18.66 20.35 -17.32
C ARG A 300 17.13 20.18 -17.26
N PRO A 301 16.45 19.67 -18.31
CA PRO A 301 15.00 19.48 -18.26
C PRO A 301 14.59 18.48 -17.16
N GLN A 302 15.38 17.43 -16.91
CA GLN A 302 15.10 16.47 -15.83
C GLN A 302 15.16 17.11 -14.43
N LEU A 303 16.15 17.97 -14.16
CA LEU A 303 16.26 18.67 -12.89
C LEU A 303 15.15 19.71 -12.71
N GLU A 304 14.84 20.48 -13.76
CA GLU A 304 13.78 21.50 -13.74
C GLU A 304 12.39 20.85 -13.54
N GLU A 305 12.06 19.81 -14.30
CA GLU A 305 10.81 19.07 -14.17
C GLU A 305 10.65 18.46 -12.77
N ARG A 306 11.72 17.83 -12.26
CA ARG A 306 11.70 17.20 -10.94
C ARG A 306 11.57 18.22 -9.82
N LEU A 307 12.18 19.40 -9.95
CA LEU A 307 12.02 20.47 -8.98
C LEU A 307 10.61 21.07 -9.01
N GLU A 308 10.05 21.33 -10.19
CA GLU A 308 8.68 21.86 -10.30
C GLU A 308 7.63 20.87 -9.78
N SER A 309 7.85 19.57 -9.92
CA SER A 309 7.03 18.55 -9.27
C SER A 309 7.04 18.70 -7.74
N ILE A 310 8.22 18.90 -7.14
CA ILE A 310 8.38 19.14 -5.69
C ILE A 310 7.69 20.43 -5.26
N ILE A 311 7.86 21.51 -6.02
CA ILE A 311 7.24 22.81 -5.70
C ILE A 311 5.71 22.72 -5.81
N SER A 312 5.20 21.99 -6.80
CA SER A 312 3.75 21.76 -6.95
C SER A 312 3.17 21.01 -5.74
N GLY A 313 3.87 19.99 -5.24
CA GLY A 313 3.45 19.31 -4.00
C GLY A 313 3.59 20.18 -2.75
N ALA A 314 4.64 21.00 -2.67
CA ALA A 314 4.83 21.97 -1.60
C ALA A 314 3.70 23.02 -1.55
N ALA A 315 3.23 23.48 -2.72
CA ALA A 315 2.10 24.41 -2.83
C ALA A 315 0.81 23.78 -2.31
N LEU A 316 0.52 22.52 -2.65
CA LEU A 316 -0.64 21.79 -2.11
C LEU A 316 -0.61 21.68 -0.57
N LEU A 317 0.56 21.52 0.04
CA LEU A 317 0.70 21.55 1.50
C LEU A 317 0.48 22.96 2.09
N ALA A 318 0.98 23.99 1.40
CA ALA A 318 0.86 25.38 1.82
C ALA A 318 -0.61 25.87 1.74
N ASP A 319 -1.36 25.39 0.74
CA ASP A 319 -2.76 25.73 0.48
C ASP A 319 -3.76 24.90 1.31
N SER A 320 -3.27 23.94 2.11
CA SER A 320 -4.13 23.19 3.02
C SER A 320 -4.81 24.12 4.03
N LEU A 321 -6.11 23.92 4.25
CA LEU A 321 -6.93 24.64 5.25
C LEU A 321 -6.38 24.54 6.68
N SER A 322 -5.50 23.58 6.94
CA SER A 322 -4.85 23.33 8.23
C SER A 322 -3.51 24.07 8.42
N THR A 323 -3.00 24.74 7.37
CA THR A 323 -1.70 25.42 7.38
C THR A 323 -1.88 26.91 7.68
N ARG A 324 -1.16 27.42 8.70
CA ARG A 324 -1.20 28.86 9.07
C ARG A 324 -0.68 29.75 7.94
N GLU A 325 -1.22 30.96 7.84
CA GLU A 325 -0.87 31.93 6.80
C GLU A 325 0.64 32.28 6.81
N ASP A 326 1.22 32.57 7.99
CA ASP A 326 2.66 32.81 8.15
C ASP A 326 3.54 31.65 7.66
N ARG A 327 3.03 30.42 7.73
CA ARG A 327 3.72 29.20 7.29
C ARG A 327 3.63 29.06 5.78
N ARG A 328 2.46 29.32 5.20
CA ARG A 328 2.23 29.33 3.75
C ARG A 328 3.23 30.26 3.06
N ASP A 329 3.37 31.48 3.57
CA ASP A 329 4.30 32.47 3.02
C ASP A 329 5.76 32.02 3.08
N ARG A 330 6.18 31.38 4.19
CA ARG A 330 7.52 30.81 4.32
C ARG A 330 7.77 29.67 3.33
N ILE A 331 6.79 28.81 3.08
CA ILE A 331 6.93 27.72 2.10
C ILE A 331 7.09 28.29 0.68
N VAL A 332 6.29 29.30 0.34
CA VAL A 332 6.38 29.98 -0.96
C VAL A 332 7.77 30.63 -1.13
N GLN A 333 8.27 31.30 -0.10
CA GLN A 333 9.62 31.89 -0.11
C GLN A 333 10.71 30.82 -0.32
N GLU A 334 10.67 29.70 0.41
CA GLU A 334 11.64 28.62 0.27
C GLU A 334 11.53 27.94 -1.11
N CYS A 335 10.33 27.77 -1.67
CA CYS A 335 10.17 27.23 -3.03
C CYS A 335 10.84 28.14 -4.08
N ASN A 336 10.68 29.45 -3.94
CA ASN A 336 11.34 30.42 -4.81
C ASN A 336 12.86 30.42 -4.62
N ALA A 337 13.35 30.27 -3.38
CA ALA A 337 14.78 30.19 -3.08
C ALA A 337 15.43 28.94 -3.69
N VAL A 338 14.75 27.78 -3.61
CA VAL A 338 15.23 26.53 -4.23
C VAL A 338 15.22 26.65 -5.76
N ARG A 339 14.17 27.25 -6.35
CA ARG A 339 14.10 27.52 -7.80
C ARG A 339 15.26 28.39 -8.28
N GLN A 340 15.55 29.48 -7.58
CA GLN A 340 16.66 30.37 -7.93
C GLN A 340 18.01 29.66 -7.76
N SER A 341 18.20 28.91 -6.68
CA SER A 341 19.44 28.17 -6.43
C SER A 341 19.70 27.08 -7.49
N LEU A 342 18.67 26.49 -8.09
CA LEU A 342 18.83 25.56 -9.21
C LEU A 342 19.31 26.29 -10.47
N GLN A 343 18.74 27.45 -10.79
CA GLN A 343 19.14 28.22 -11.97
C GLN A 343 20.60 28.67 -11.85
N ASP A 344 20.99 29.20 -10.68
CA ASP A 344 22.38 29.54 -10.36
C ASP A 344 23.34 28.36 -10.57
N LEU A 345 22.94 27.15 -10.15
CA LEU A 345 23.75 25.94 -10.28
C LEU A 345 23.84 25.47 -11.75
N LEU A 346 22.74 25.51 -12.50
CA LEU A 346 22.71 25.16 -13.92
C LEU A 346 23.60 26.11 -14.73
N ASP A 347 23.55 27.41 -14.44
CA ASP A 347 24.43 28.40 -15.06
C ASP A 347 25.90 28.11 -14.76
N GLU A 348 26.22 27.71 -13.53
CA GLU A 348 27.59 27.32 -13.14
C GLU A 348 28.07 26.07 -13.88
N TYR A 349 27.21 25.06 -14.05
CA TYR A 349 27.51 23.88 -14.88
C TYR A 349 27.77 24.23 -16.35
N ILE A 350 27.01 25.18 -16.91
CA ILE A 350 27.21 25.69 -18.28
C ILE A 350 28.52 26.48 -18.39
N GLN A 351 28.89 27.26 -17.37
CA GLN A 351 30.17 27.97 -17.35
C GLN A 351 31.35 27.00 -17.24
N PHE A 352 31.21 25.93 -16.45
CA PHE A 352 32.21 24.86 -16.33
C PHE A 352 32.41 24.11 -17.66
N SER A 353 31.32 23.76 -18.37
CA SER A 353 31.42 23.08 -19.68
C SER A 353 32.12 23.94 -20.74
N LYS A 354 31.99 25.27 -20.63
CA LYS A 354 32.70 26.26 -21.45
C LYS A 354 34.13 26.55 -20.97
N LYS A 355 34.65 25.83 -19.97
CA LYS A 355 35.97 26.03 -19.33
C LYS A 355 36.18 27.43 -18.73
N ARG A 356 35.09 28.08 -18.29
CA ARG A 356 35.11 29.43 -17.70
C ARG A 356 34.96 29.43 -16.18
N SER A 357 34.80 28.26 -15.56
CA SER A 357 34.68 28.10 -14.12
C SER A 357 35.47 26.88 -13.61
N SER A 358 35.68 26.83 -12.29
CA SER A 358 36.37 25.75 -11.59
C SER A 358 35.38 24.75 -11.00
N GLU A 359 35.87 23.54 -10.71
CA GLU A 359 35.09 22.52 -10.01
C GLU A 359 34.71 22.96 -8.58
N GLU A 360 35.51 23.82 -7.96
CA GLU A 360 35.28 24.39 -6.63
C GLU A 360 34.05 25.33 -6.60
N ASN A 361 33.86 26.13 -7.65
CA ASN A 361 32.69 27.00 -7.78
C ASN A 361 31.40 26.18 -7.94
N VAL A 362 31.43 25.13 -8.77
CA VAL A 362 30.31 24.19 -8.93
C VAL A 362 29.99 23.52 -7.60
N ASN A 363 30.99 23.03 -6.87
CA ASN A 363 30.82 22.42 -5.55
C ASN A 363 30.20 23.40 -4.53
N THR A 364 30.57 24.68 -4.58
CA THR A 364 29.99 25.73 -3.72
C THR A 364 28.50 25.95 -4.05
N LYS A 365 28.13 25.96 -5.33
CA LYS A 365 26.72 26.05 -5.75
C LYS A 365 25.93 24.78 -5.41
N ILE A 366 26.54 23.59 -5.47
CA ILE A 366 25.92 22.35 -4.99
C ILE A 366 25.62 22.43 -3.48
N GLN A 367 26.55 22.91 -2.67
CA GLN A 367 26.34 23.08 -1.22
C GLN A 367 25.23 24.12 -0.92
N THR A 368 25.17 25.19 -1.71
CA THR A 368 24.10 26.19 -1.62
C THR A 368 22.74 25.54 -1.93
N MET A 369 22.67 24.74 -2.99
CA MET A 369 21.46 24.02 -3.38
C MET A 369 20.99 23.06 -2.26
N GLN A 370 21.91 22.27 -1.70
CA GLN A 370 21.63 21.37 -0.58
C GLN A 370 21.13 22.10 0.67
N THR A 371 21.64 23.31 0.91
CA THR A 371 21.16 24.14 2.02
C THR A 371 19.72 24.58 1.79
N LYS A 372 19.38 25.03 0.58
CA LYS A 372 18.02 25.45 0.24
C LYS A 372 17.02 24.30 0.21
N THR A 373 17.39 23.13 -0.34
CA THR A 373 16.53 21.93 -0.28
C THR A 373 16.34 21.45 1.17
N ARG A 374 17.34 21.64 2.05
CA ARG A 374 17.20 21.36 3.48
C ARG A 374 16.24 22.34 4.17
N ASP A 375 16.32 23.63 3.87
CA ASP A 375 15.43 24.62 4.49
C ASP A 375 13.97 24.43 4.05
N LEU A 376 13.74 24.06 2.78
CA LEU A 376 12.41 23.64 2.32
C LEU A 376 11.90 22.37 3.03
N ARG A 377 12.75 21.34 3.21
CA ARG A 377 12.40 20.15 4.01
C ARG A 377 11.99 20.51 5.45
N LYS A 378 12.71 21.44 6.09
CA LYS A 378 12.37 21.90 7.45
C LYS A 378 10.95 22.46 7.51
N GLN A 379 10.51 23.20 6.49
CA GLN A 379 9.14 23.71 6.44
C GLN A 379 8.11 22.58 6.37
N PHE A 380 8.37 21.53 5.57
CA PHE A 380 7.47 20.37 5.50
C PHE A 380 7.35 19.65 6.83
N THR A 381 8.48 19.43 7.52
CA THR A 381 8.47 18.85 8.87
C THR A 381 7.70 19.73 9.85
N LEU A 382 7.84 21.06 9.77
CA LEU A 382 7.12 21.99 10.65
C LEU A 382 5.60 22.00 10.46
N ILE A 383 5.09 21.80 9.24
CA ILE A 383 3.65 21.60 8.99
C ILE A 383 3.16 20.34 9.70
N GLN A 384 3.97 19.27 9.67
CA GLN A 384 3.64 18.03 10.37
C GLN A 384 3.59 18.26 11.89
N ILE A 385 4.50 19.08 12.42
CA ILE A 385 4.58 19.45 13.85
C ILE A 385 3.34 20.21 14.32
N GLU A 386 2.83 21.15 13.53
CA GLU A 386 1.69 21.99 13.90
C GLU A 386 0.41 21.17 14.21
N LYS A 387 0.32 19.94 13.67
CA LYS A 387 -0.79 18.98 13.88
C LYS A 387 -0.61 18.05 15.10
N LEU A 388 0.54 18.08 15.76
CA LEU A 388 0.85 17.22 16.92
C LEU A 388 0.42 17.87 18.24
N ASN A 389 0.34 17.08 19.32
CA ASN A 389 0.06 17.64 20.65
C ASN A 389 1.25 18.47 21.17
N ASP A 390 1.04 19.33 22.17
CA ASP A 390 2.06 20.28 22.64
C ASP A 390 3.35 19.64 23.17
N LYS A 391 3.26 18.43 23.72
CA LYS A 391 4.42 17.67 24.24
C LYS A 391 5.32 17.20 23.09
N THR A 392 4.72 16.69 22.02
CA THR A 392 5.43 16.27 20.80
C THR A 392 5.90 17.46 19.97
N LYS A 393 5.11 18.53 19.91
CA LYS A 393 5.53 19.81 19.32
C LYS A 393 6.82 20.33 19.92
N LYS A 394 6.94 20.31 21.25
CA LYS A 394 8.16 20.74 21.97
C LYS A 394 9.36 19.85 21.65
N ALA A 395 9.21 18.52 21.68
CA ALA A 395 10.29 17.60 21.34
C ALA A 395 10.78 17.76 19.88
N MET A 396 9.85 18.01 18.96
CA MET A 396 10.13 18.13 17.52
C MET A 396 10.69 19.49 17.13
N TYR A 397 10.29 20.57 17.83
CA TYR A 397 10.89 21.90 17.68
C TYR A 397 12.36 21.91 18.14
N VAL A 398 12.67 21.24 19.25
CA VAL A 398 14.05 21.05 19.74
C VAL A 398 14.90 20.25 18.74
N TYR A 399 14.33 19.22 18.10
CA TYR A 399 14.99 18.47 17.01
C TYR A 399 15.35 19.38 15.82
N LEU A 400 14.41 20.22 15.38
CA LEU A 400 14.58 21.09 14.22
C LEU A 400 15.60 22.21 14.47
N CYS A 401 15.55 22.85 15.65
CA CYS A 401 16.53 23.85 16.07
C CYS A 401 17.95 23.27 16.08
N ALA A 402 18.10 21.98 16.41
CA ALA A 402 19.40 21.34 16.57
C ALA A 402 19.97 20.72 15.27
N THR A 403 19.24 20.76 14.15
CA THR A 403 19.69 20.36 12.80
C THR A 403 20.05 21.57 11.91
N ALA A 404 19.81 22.80 12.39
CA ALA A 404 20.37 24.01 11.80
C ALA A 404 21.86 24.07 12.17
N GLN A 405 22.75 23.97 11.18
CA GLN A 405 24.20 24.16 11.34
C GLN A 405 24.55 25.65 11.55
N ASP A 406 23.87 26.31 12.48
CA ASP A 406 24.23 27.63 12.97
C ASP A 406 24.46 27.54 14.49
N PRO A 407 25.73 27.51 14.93
CA PRO A 407 26.09 27.45 16.35
C PRO A 407 25.53 28.62 17.16
N ASP A 408 25.38 29.81 16.58
CA ASP A 408 24.98 31.04 17.31
C ASP A 408 23.47 31.12 17.53
N HIS A 409 22.67 30.65 16.57
CA HIS A 409 21.21 30.52 16.74
C HIS A 409 20.86 29.40 17.73
N THR A 410 21.62 28.30 17.67
CA THR A 410 21.52 27.17 18.60
C THR A 410 21.94 27.60 20.01
N ALA A 411 23.00 28.41 20.14
CA ALA A 411 23.44 28.97 21.42
C ALA A 411 22.41 29.93 22.01
N THR A 412 21.76 30.77 21.20
CA THR A 412 20.70 31.70 21.67
C THR A 412 19.47 30.96 22.19
N CYS A 413 19.01 29.91 21.47
CA CYS A 413 17.88 29.08 21.91
C CYS A 413 18.23 28.22 23.14
N ILE A 414 19.46 27.71 23.21
CA ILE A 414 19.98 27.00 24.40
C ILE A 414 20.15 27.97 25.57
N LYS A 415 20.48 29.25 25.35
CA LYS A 415 20.62 30.27 26.40
C LYS A 415 19.26 30.64 27.00
N MET A 416 18.22 30.77 26.16
CA MET A 416 16.82 30.91 26.63
C MET A 416 16.34 29.69 27.43
N TYR A 417 16.90 28.50 27.19
CA TYR A 417 16.55 27.26 27.89
C TYR A 417 17.42 26.98 29.14
N ARG A 418 18.71 27.37 29.13
CA ARG A 418 19.69 27.19 30.23
C ARG A 418 19.42 28.08 31.43
N GLU A 419 18.68 29.16 31.26
CA GLU A 419 18.18 29.98 32.38
C GLU A 419 17.21 29.20 33.30
N SER A 420 16.85 27.95 32.95
CA SER A 420 15.99 27.08 33.77
C SER A 420 16.67 25.83 34.36
N SER A 421 17.92 25.49 34.02
CA SER A 421 18.57 24.26 34.55
C SER A 421 20.09 24.26 34.41
N SER A 422 20.78 23.96 35.52
CA SER A 422 22.23 24.00 35.69
C SER A 422 22.91 22.67 35.35
N SER A 423 23.75 22.65 34.31
CA SER A 423 25.07 21.98 34.24
C SER A 423 25.52 21.83 32.79
N SER A 424 26.83 21.85 32.57
CA SER A 424 27.49 22.02 31.27
C SER A 424 28.63 21.00 31.15
N GLU A 425 28.76 20.30 30.01
CA GLU A 425 30.08 19.88 29.49
C GLU A 425 30.06 19.27 28.06
N SER A 426 31.09 19.67 27.29
CA SER A 426 31.83 18.99 26.19
C SER A 426 31.16 18.60 24.86
N ILE A 427 31.61 19.24 23.76
CA ILE A 427 31.18 19.09 22.36
C ILE A 427 32.42 18.81 21.51
N GLU A 428 32.57 17.58 21.01
CA GLU A 428 33.24 17.28 19.71
C GLU A 428 32.98 15.84 19.22
N CYS A 429 32.63 14.91 20.11
CA CYS A 429 32.02 13.61 19.76
C CYS A 429 30.47 13.65 19.74
N SER A 430 29.89 14.85 19.87
CA SER A 430 28.46 15.07 20.11
C SER A 430 27.64 15.31 18.84
N TYR A 431 28.22 15.59 17.68
CA TYR A 431 27.43 15.91 16.48
C TYR A 431 26.75 14.67 15.87
N LEU A 432 27.48 13.57 15.69
CA LEU A 432 26.92 12.29 15.23
C LEU A 432 26.05 11.62 16.30
N THR A 433 26.52 11.60 17.55
CA THR A 433 25.77 11.06 18.70
C THR A 433 24.50 11.86 18.99
N SER A 434 24.51 13.18 18.82
CA SER A 434 23.31 13.99 19.01
C SER A 434 22.35 13.85 17.84
N THR A 435 22.80 13.80 16.59
CA THR A 435 21.90 13.61 15.43
C THR A 435 21.19 12.25 15.51
N ILE A 436 21.91 11.18 15.86
CA ILE A 436 21.33 9.84 16.07
C ILE A 436 20.40 9.83 17.30
N LYS A 437 20.82 10.36 18.46
CA LYS A 437 19.94 10.45 19.66
C LYS A 437 18.68 11.29 19.40
N LYS A 438 18.79 12.32 18.55
CA LYS A 438 17.71 13.22 18.16
C LYS A 438 16.75 12.52 17.19
N GLU A 439 17.24 11.76 16.22
CA GLU A 439 16.41 10.95 15.31
C GLU A 439 15.67 9.84 16.09
N THR A 440 16.35 9.21 17.05
CA THR A 440 15.72 8.27 17.99
C THR A 440 14.65 8.94 18.86
N SER A 441 14.84 10.21 19.25
CA SER A 441 13.86 10.96 20.04
C SER A 441 12.61 11.32 19.23
N LEU A 442 12.79 11.66 17.96
CA LEU A 442 11.70 11.96 17.02
C LEU A 442 10.85 10.71 16.73
N ARG A 443 11.52 9.59 16.45
CA ARG A 443 10.88 8.30 16.22
C ARG A 443 10.08 7.84 17.44
N LYS A 444 10.66 7.98 18.63
CA LYS A 444 9.94 7.72 19.89
C LYS A 444 8.71 8.60 20.07
N ALA A 445 8.78 9.90 19.77
CA ALA A 445 7.63 10.80 19.90
C ALA A 445 6.48 10.46 18.91
N VAL A 446 6.79 9.94 17.73
CA VAL A 446 5.79 9.43 16.78
C VAL A 446 5.21 8.10 17.26
N VAL A 447 6.06 7.21 17.76
CA VAL A 447 5.63 5.94 18.37
C VAL A 447 4.80 6.19 19.63
N ASP A 448 5.05 7.24 20.41
CA ASP A 448 4.21 7.69 21.52
C ASP A 448 2.78 7.96 21.01
N HIS A 449 2.64 8.72 19.91
CA HIS A 449 1.32 8.97 19.32
C HIS A 449 0.63 7.72 18.77
N VAL A 450 1.37 6.82 18.14
CA VAL A 450 0.84 5.53 17.66
C VAL A 450 0.36 4.70 18.86
N SER A 451 1.19 4.60 19.89
CA SER A 451 0.94 3.86 21.13
C SER A 451 -0.23 4.41 21.94
N ASP A 452 -0.59 5.68 21.81
CA ASP A 452 -1.77 6.25 22.46
C ASP A 452 -3.04 6.08 21.62
N THR A 453 -2.95 6.42 20.34
CA THR A 453 -4.14 6.52 19.47
C THR A 453 -4.68 5.13 19.09
N PHE A 454 -3.81 4.12 18.97
CA PHE A 454 -4.18 2.78 18.50
C PHE A 454 -4.50 1.79 19.64
N VAL A 455 -4.77 2.25 20.86
CA VAL A 455 -5.11 1.38 22.01
C VAL A 455 -6.59 0.96 22.01
N ALA A 456 -7.49 1.92 21.82
CA ALA A 456 -8.94 1.73 22.00
C ALA A 456 -9.74 2.13 20.77
N THR A 457 -9.35 1.61 19.61
CA THR A 457 -9.79 2.10 18.30
C THR A 457 -11.29 1.94 18.01
N ASN A 458 -11.98 1.03 18.71
CA ASN A 458 -13.40 0.72 18.48
C ASN A 458 -14.36 1.38 19.49
N VAL A 459 -13.85 2.04 20.55
CA VAL A 459 -14.72 2.60 21.60
C VAL A 459 -15.69 3.67 21.06
N PRO A 460 -15.26 4.65 20.22
CA PRO A 460 -16.17 5.62 19.64
C PRO A 460 -17.24 5.00 18.74
N LEU A 461 -16.89 3.94 18.00
CA LEU A 461 -17.83 3.21 17.15
C LEU A 461 -18.92 2.52 17.99
N PHE A 462 -18.55 1.86 19.08
CA PHE A 462 -19.53 1.19 19.94
C PHE A 462 -20.46 2.18 20.64
N ALA A 463 -19.96 3.35 21.06
CA ALA A 463 -20.80 4.42 21.59
C ALA A 463 -21.81 4.95 20.56
N LEU A 464 -21.37 5.12 19.30
CA LEU A 464 -22.23 5.50 18.18
C LEU A 464 -23.32 4.44 17.89
N ILE A 465 -22.95 3.15 17.90
CA ILE A 465 -23.91 2.07 17.65
C ILE A 465 -24.90 1.92 18.81
N ASP A 466 -24.46 2.04 20.05
CA ASP A 466 -25.34 1.94 21.23
C ASP A 466 -26.37 3.08 21.25
N SER A 467 -25.95 4.31 20.94
CA SER A 467 -26.87 5.45 20.82
C SER A 467 -27.89 5.26 19.68
N ALA A 468 -27.45 4.71 18.53
CA ALA A 468 -28.32 4.39 17.42
C ALA A 468 -29.33 3.28 17.75
N ARG A 469 -28.91 2.22 18.45
CA ARG A 469 -29.79 1.12 18.89
C ARG A 469 -30.88 1.59 19.86
N ARG A 470 -30.57 2.59 20.69
CA ARG A 470 -31.56 3.24 21.58
C ARG A 470 -32.52 4.16 20.85
N GLY A 471 -32.30 4.45 19.57
CA GLY A 471 -33.11 5.38 18.78
C GLY A 471 -32.95 6.85 19.18
N ASN A 472 -31.86 7.20 19.86
CA ASN A 472 -31.64 8.57 20.33
C ASN A 472 -30.88 9.38 19.27
N VAL A 473 -31.62 10.03 18.37
CA VAL A 473 -31.06 10.79 17.24
C VAL A 473 -30.10 11.90 17.69
N GLN A 474 -30.39 12.61 18.79
CA GLN A 474 -29.53 13.69 19.27
C GLN A 474 -28.18 13.14 19.76
N LEU A 475 -28.20 12.07 20.56
CA LEU A 475 -26.99 11.43 21.06
C LEU A 475 -26.16 10.80 19.92
N VAL A 476 -26.82 10.38 18.83
CA VAL A 476 -26.13 9.87 17.64
C VAL A 476 -25.32 10.96 16.95
N GLU A 477 -25.80 12.20 16.88
CA GLU A 477 -25.01 13.29 16.32
C GLU A 477 -23.79 13.64 17.20
N ASP A 478 -23.97 13.68 18.53
CA ASP A 478 -22.87 13.92 19.47
C ASP A 478 -21.79 12.82 19.38
N THR A 479 -22.23 11.55 19.37
CA THR A 479 -21.31 10.40 19.25
C THR A 479 -20.72 10.25 17.84
N ALA A 480 -21.43 10.68 16.80
CA ALA A 480 -20.91 10.71 15.42
C ALA A 480 -19.78 11.72 15.28
N GLN A 481 -19.88 12.89 15.92
CA GLN A 481 -18.79 13.87 15.94
C GLN A 481 -17.54 13.26 16.58
N VAL A 482 -17.68 12.66 17.78
CA VAL A 482 -16.57 11.99 18.48
C VAL A 482 -15.94 10.88 17.62
N PHE A 483 -16.78 10.08 16.95
CA PHE A 483 -16.31 9.03 16.03
C PHE A 483 -15.52 9.60 14.84
N MET A 484 -16.01 10.68 14.21
CA MET A 484 -15.36 11.32 13.07
C MET A 484 -14.03 11.98 13.46
N GLU A 485 -13.98 12.66 14.61
CA GLU A 485 -12.74 13.24 15.15
C GLU A 485 -11.69 12.15 15.42
N HIS A 486 -12.11 11.02 16.00
CA HIS A 486 -11.23 9.88 16.23
C HIS A 486 -10.75 9.23 14.91
N ALA A 487 -11.64 9.07 13.92
CA ALA A 487 -11.28 8.59 12.59
C ALA A 487 -10.21 9.47 11.92
N CYS A 488 -10.39 10.79 11.97
CA CYS A 488 -9.39 11.75 11.50
C CYS A 488 -8.08 11.59 12.26
N LYS A 489 -8.13 11.41 13.58
CA LYS A 489 -6.93 11.24 14.40
C LYS A 489 -6.13 10.00 14.04
N LEU A 490 -6.78 8.87 13.79
CA LEU A 490 -6.14 7.64 13.32
C LEU A 490 -5.37 7.88 12.01
N ILE A 491 -6.02 8.56 11.05
CA ILE A 491 -5.43 8.90 9.74
C ILE A 491 -4.24 9.84 9.89
N GLU A 492 -4.37 10.87 10.73
CA GLU A 492 -3.29 11.84 10.99
C GLU A 492 -2.06 11.14 11.57
N VAL A 493 -2.23 10.34 12.62
CA VAL A 493 -1.13 9.64 13.29
C VAL A 493 -0.46 8.64 12.35
N ALA A 494 -1.25 7.92 11.55
CA ALA A 494 -0.71 7.03 10.52
C ALA A 494 0.14 7.77 9.47
N ASN A 495 -0.30 8.94 9.01
CA ASN A 495 0.46 9.75 8.06
C ASN A 495 1.74 10.35 8.69
N VAL A 496 1.71 10.69 9.98
CA VAL A 496 2.91 11.08 10.73
C VAL A 496 3.90 9.92 10.77
N ALA A 497 3.45 8.69 11.06
CA ALA A 497 4.30 7.50 11.03
C ALA A 497 4.94 7.30 9.64
N CYS A 498 4.19 7.48 8.55
CA CYS A 498 4.75 7.42 7.20
C CYS A 498 5.87 8.43 6.94
N SER A 499 5.81 9.63 7.52
CA SER A 499 6.80 10.68 7.27
C SER A 499 8.20 10.32 7.80
N MET A 500 8.27 9.41 8.77
CA MET A 500 9.50 9.00 9.46
C MET A 500 10.02 7.62 9.02
N SER A 501 9.27 6.92 8.16
CA SER A 501 9.67 5.62 7.64
C SER A 501 10.39 5.76 6.30
N ASP A 502 11.35 4.88 6.05
CA ASP A 502 12.02 4.69 4.77
C ASP A 502 11.44 3.51 3.96
N GLN A 503 10.48 2.77 4.53
CA GLN A 503 9.86 1.62 3.91
C GLN A 503 8.79 2.04 2.90
N VAL A 504 9.21 2.25 1.64
CA VAL A 504 8.33 2.73 0.55
C VAL A 504 7.06 1.89 0.39
N GLU A 505 7.16 0.56 0.45
CA GLU A 505 5.99 -0.32 0.31
C GLU A 505 5.07 -0.23 1.53
N GLY A 506 5.60 -0.25 2.75
CA GLY A 506 4.79 -0.09 3.97
C GLY A 506 4.05 1.26 4.01
N ILE A 507 4.70 2.34 3.58
CA ILE A 507 4.07 3.67 3.46
C ILE A 507 2.87 3.64 2.50
N LYS A 508 2.97 2.94 1.36
CA LYS A 508 1.85 2.80 0.42
C LYS A 508 0.66 2.09 1.07
N LEU A 509 0.92 1.02 1.82
CA LEU A 509 -0.12 0.24 2.50
C LEU A 509 -0.84 1.07 3.56
N VAL A 510 -0.09 1.81 4.39
CA VAL A 510 -0.67 2.71 5.41
C VAL A 510 -1.60 3.73 4.78
N ARG A 511 -1.15 4.40 3.71
CA ARG A 511 -1.98 5.43 3.07
C ARG A 511 -3.19 4.87 2.35
N LEU A 512 -3.06 3.70 1.73
CA LEU A 512 -4.20 3.00 1.14
C LEU A 512 -5.24 2.71 2.23
N ALA A 513 -4.83 2.15 3.37
CA ALA A 513 -5.73 1.87 4.49
C ALA A 513 -6.36 3.16 5.06
N ALA A 514 -5.56 4.23 5.23
CA ALA A 514 -6.04 5.53 5.71
C ALA A 514 -7.09 6.15 4.78
N MET A 515 -6.88 6.08 3.46
CA MET A 515 -7.85 6.54 2.46
C MET A 515 -9.16 5.73 2.54
N GLN A 516 -9.08 4.41 2.74
CA GLN A 516 -10.27 3.57 2.90
C GLN A 516 -11.08 3.95 4.15
N ILE A 517 -10.40 4.24 5.26
CA ILE A 517 -11.03 4.74 6.50
C ILE A 517 -11.70 6.10 6.26
N GLN A 518 -11.01 7.02 5.56
CA GLN A 518 -11.53 8.35 5.27
C GLN A 518 -12.84 8.31 4.45
N HIS A 519 -12.92 7.43 3.45
CA HIS A 519 -14.12 7.30 2.63
C HIS A 519 -15.24 6.53 3.33
N LEU A 520 -14.91 5.59 4.22
CA LEU A 520 -15.90 4.78 4.91
C LEU A 520 -16.51 5.48 6.14
N SER A 521 -15.76 6.34 6.85
CA SER A 521 -16.24 6.94 8.10
C SER A 521 -17.57 7.69 7.99
N PRO A 522 -17.87 8.50 6.95
CA PRO A 522 -19.18 9.15 6.83
C PRO A 522 -20.31 8.15 6.60
N GLN A 523 -19.99 7.02 5.98
CA GLN A 523 -20.95 5.98 5.62
C GLN A 523 -21.33 5.11 6.81
N VAL A 524 -20.43 4.92 7.76
CA VAL A 524 -20.72 4.33 9.08
C VAL A 524 -21.67 5.23 9.87
N VAL A 525 -21.42 6.54 9.86
CA VAL A 525 -22.32 7.52 10.50
C VAL A 525 -23.70 7.50 9.84
N ASN A 526 -23.76 7.45 8.51
CA ASN A 526 -25.03 7.33 7.79
C ASN A 526 -25.79 6.05 8.16
N ALA A 527 -25.11 4.90 8.27
CA ALA A 527 -25.72 3.66 8.75
C ALA A 527 -26.27 3.79 10.19
N ALA A 528 -25.54 4.47 11.08
CA ALA A 528 -25.98 4.75 12.44
C ALA A 528 -27.21 5.67 12.48
N ARG A 529 -27.25 6.72 11.64
CA ARG A 529 -28.41 7.62 11.51
C ARG A 529 -29.65 6.89 11.00
N ILE A 530 -29.51 5.99 10.02
CA ILE A 530 -30.60 5.15 9.53
C ILE A 530 -31.15 4.28 10.66
N LEU A 531 -30.26 3.63 11.43
CA LEU A 531 -30.64 2.80 12.57
C LEU A 531 -31.31 3.63 13.68
N ALA A 532 -30.81 4.83 13.98
CA ALA A 532 -31.38 5.72 14.98
C ALA A 532 -32.82 6.14 14.63
N ALA A 533 -33.06 6.50 13.37
CA ALA A 533 -34.39 6.87 12.88
C ALA A 533 -35.37 5.68 12.85
N ARG A 534 -34.84 4.45 12.77
CA ARG A 534 -35.61 3.20 12.61
C ARG A 534 -35.02 2.08 13.48
N SER A 535 -34.97 2.28 14.80
CA SER A 535 -34.26 1.40 15.74
C SER A 535 -34.76 -0.05 15.80
N THR A 536 -36.02 -0.29 15.44
CA THR A 536 -36.63 -1.63 15.38
C THR A 536 -36.51 -2.30 14.01
N SER A 537 -35.99 -1.60 13.00
CA SER A 537 -35.87 -2.10 11.64
C SER A 537 -34.71 -3.09 11.52
N LYS A 538 -35.02 -4.38 11.30
CA LYS A 538 -34.01 -5.41 11.04
C LYS A 538 -33.07 -5.05 9.89
N VAL A 539 -33.60 -4.46 8.82
CA VAL A 539 -32.82 -4.04 7.65
C VAL A 539 -31.83 -2.92 8.00
N ALA A 540 -32.19 -2.03 8.93
CA ALA A 540 -31.31 -0.95 9.35
C ALA A 540 -30.18 -1.50 10.25
N LEU A 541 -30.51 -2.47 11.11
CA LEU A 541 -29.54 -3.18 11.94
C LEU A 541 -28.55 -3.99 11.10
N GLU A 542 -29.04 -4.77 10.13
CA GLU A 542 -28.20 -5.52 9.17
C GLU A 542 -27.25 -4.59 8.42
N ASN A 543 -27.74 -3.43 7.97
CA ASN A 543 -26.89 -2.45 7.32
C ASN A 543 -25.80 -1.90 8.27
N MET A 544 -26.16 -1.50 9.49
CA MET A 544 -25.21 -1.04 10.48
C MET A 544 -24.14 -2.09 10.81
N ASP A 545 -24.53 -3.35 10.97
CA ASP A 545 -23.60 -4.44 11.28
C ASP A 545 -22.57 -4.64 10.15
N VAL A 546 -22.98 -4.62 8.88
CA VAL A 546 -22.06 -4.74 7.74
C VAL A 546 -21.07 -3.56 7.66
N PHE A 547 -21.53 -2.34 7.90
CA PHE A 547 -20.66 -1.16 7.92
C PHE A 547 -19.70 -1.16 9.12
N ARG A 548 -20.15 -1.63 10.30
CA ARG A 548 -19.29 -1.86 11.48
C ARG A 548 -18.17 -2.83 11.15
N ASP A 549 -18.51 -4.02 10.63
CA ASP A 549 -17.53 -5.08 10.38
C ASP A 549 -16.49 -4.63 9.34
N THR A 550 -16.93 -3.86 8.33
CA THR A 550 -16.04 -3.28 7.32
C THR A 550 -15.11 -2.23 7.94
N TRP A 551 -15.62 -1.38 8.83
CA TRP A 551 -14.84 -0.39 9.56
C TRP A 551 -13.75 -1.04 10.43
N GLU A 552 -14.14 -2.01 11.27
CA GLU A 552 -13.21 -2.73 12.14
C GLU A 552 -12.10 -3.40 11.34
N LYS A 553 -12.43 -3.95 10.16
CA LYS A 553 -11.44 -4.50 9.23
C LYS A 553 -10.47 -3.46 8.70
N TYR A 554 -10.93 -2.27 8.31
CA TYR A 554 -10.04 -1.22 7.80
C TYR A 554 -9.16 -0.62 8.88
N VAL A 555 -9.69 -0.41 10.08
CA VAL A 555 -8.91 0.03 11.24
C VAL A 555 -7.83 -1.00 11.58
N ARG A 556 -8.15 -2.30 11.53
CA ARG A 556 -7.17 -3.36 11.73
C ARG A 556 -6.05 -3.32 10.68
N LEU A 557 -6.40 -3.23 9.40
CA LEU A 557 -5.42 -3.11 8.31
C LEU A 557 -4.54 -1.87 8.46
N LEU A 558 -5.10 -0.73 8.87
CA LEU A 558 -4.31 0.48 9.14
C LEU A 558 -3.33 0.24 10.29
N THR A 559 -3.80 -0.40 11.36
CA THR A 559 -2.99 -0.70 12.54
C THR A 559 -1.81 -1.61 12.19
N GLU A 560 -2.08 -2.71 11.48
CA GLU A 560 -1.06 -3.65 11.01
C GLU A 560 -0.04 -2.96 10.08
N ALA A 561 -0.51 -2.13 9.14
CA ALA A 561 0.38 -1.41 8.23
C ALA A 561 1.25 -0.36 8.95
N VAL A 562 0.69 0.32 9.97
CA VAL A 562 1.46 1.28 10.80
C VAL A 562 2.50 0.53 11.61
N ASP A 563 2.17 -0.65 12.15
CA ASP A 563 3.12 -1.48 12.89
C ASP A 563 4.31 -1.91 12.03
N GLU A 564 4.08 -2.31 10.77
CA GLU A 564 5.15 -2.71 9.85
C GLU A 564 6.19 -1.61 9.60
N ILE A 565 5.77 -0.34 9.63
CA ILE A 565 6.67 0.80 9.43
C ILE A 565 7.29 1.34 10.72
N THR A 566 6.79 0.89 11.88
CA THR A 566 7.37 1.20 13.21
C THR A 566 8.30 0.08 13.69
N THR A 567 9.33 0.41 14.46
CA THR A 567 10.21 -0.64 15.00
C THR A 567 9.63 -1.20 16.30
N ILE A 568 9.73 -2.53 16.48
CA ILE A 568 9.31 -3.19 17.72
C ILE A 568 10.09 -2.66 18.94
N GLU A 569 11.36 -2.30 18.78
CA GLU A 569 12.20 -1.77 19.86
C GLU A 569 11.66 -0.44 20.39
N ASP A 570 11.32 0.49 19.49
CA ASP A 570 10.76 1.79 19.86
C ASP A 570 9.35 1.61 20.44
N PHE A 571 8.52 0.77 19.84
CA PHE A 571 7.16 0.47 20.32
C PHE A 571 7.14 -0.07 21.75
N LEU A 572 8.00 -1.05 22.07
CA LEU A 572 8.08 -1.62 23.40
C LEU A 572 8.60 -0.63 24.44
N ALA A 573 9.61 0.18 24.08
CA ALA A 573 10.16 1.17 24.99
C ALA A 573 9.14 2.26 25.35
N VAL A 574 8.34 2.70 24.38
CA VAL A 574 7.24 3.65 24.57
C VAL A 574 6.11 3.04 25.39
N SER A 575 5.67 1.83 25.01
CA SER A 575 4.57 1.14 25.68
C SER A 575 4.88 0.89 27.16
N GLU A 576 6.12 0.55 27.50
CA GLU A 576 6.57 0.40 28.89
C GLU A 576 6.41 1.70 29.70
N ASN A 577 6.82 2.85 29.14
CA ASN A 577 6.69 4.14 29.82
C ASN A 577 5.23 4.55 30.01
N HIS A 578 4.42 4.33 28.99
CA HIS A 578 3.00 4.65 29.00
C HIS A 578 2.21 3.78 29.99
N ILE A 579 2.55 2.50 30.12
CA ILE A 579 1.97 1.62 31.15
C ILE A 579 2.32 2.13 32.55
N LEU A 580 3.55 2.58 32.76
CA LEU A 580 3.95 3.17 34.04
C LEU A 580 3.15 4.45 34.35
N GLU A 581 2.92 5.30 33.35
CA GLU A 581 2.08 6.50 33.48
C GLU A 581 0.62 6.14 33.81
N ASP A 582 0.02 5.18 33.11
CA ASP A 582 -1.34 4.72 33.40
C ASP A 582 -1.48 4.11 34.80
N ILE A 583 -0.48 3.34 35.24
CA ILE A 583 -0.46 2.77 36.60
C ILE A 583 -0.48 3.88 37.64
N ASN A 584 0.34 4.93 37.45
CA ASN A 584 0.33 6.10 38.34
C ASN A 584 -1.03 6.79 38.35
N LEU A 585 -1.67 6.97 37.19
CA LEU A 585 -3.01 7.55 37.08
C LEU A 585 -4.08 6.68 37.75
N CYS A 586 -3.95 5.35 37.65
CA CYS A 586 -4.85 4.38 38.26
C CYS A 586 -4.74 4.40 39.79
N ILE A 587 -3.52 4.42 40.32
CA ILE A 587 -3.26 4.57 41.76
C ILE A 587 -3.79 5.91 42.26
N GLN A 588 -3.55 7.00 41.52
CA GLN A 588 -4.09 8.30 41.87
C GLN A 588 -5.63 8.30 41.90
N ALA A 589 -6.28 7.69 40.89
CA ALA A 589 -7.74 7.58 40.85
C ALA A 589 -8.32 6.76 42.02
N MET A 590 -7.59 5.76 42.50
CA MET A 590 -7.93 4.99 43.70
C MET A 590 -7.85 5.83 44.97
N VAL A 591 -6.75 6.59 45.14
CA VAL A 591 -6.57 7.51 46.27
C VAL A 591 -7.68 8.58 46.29
N GLU A 592 -8.05 9.08 45.12
CA GLU A 592 -9.17 10.01 44.95
C GLU A 592 -10.56 9.36 45.10
N ARG A 593 -10.63 8.04 45.30
CA ARG A 593 -11.86 7.24 45.44
C ARG A 593 -12.86 7.42 44.29
N ASN A 594 -12.37 7.55 43.06
CA ASN A 594 -13.21 7.70 41.87
C ASN A 594 -13.30 6.38 41.08
N PRO A 595 -14.33 5.53 41.30
CA PRO A 595 -14.41 4.21 40.68
C PRO A 595 -14.47 4.26 39.15
N ASP A 596 -15.13 5.28 38.58
CA ASP A 596 -15.24 5.42 37.11
C ASP A 596 -13.92 5.86 36.48
N ARG A 597 -13.07 6.58 37.23
CA ARG A 597 -11.74 6.96 36.76
C ARG A 597 -10.76 5.79 36.87
N VAL A 598 -10.88 4.97 37.92
CA VAL A 598 -10.13 3.71 38.07
C VAL A 598 -10.44 2.73 36.95
N ASP A 599 -11.72 2.52 36.64
CA ASP A 599 -12.14 1.61 35.56
C ASP A 599 -11.57 2.05 34.20
N ARG A 600 -11.60 3.36 33.92
CA ARG A 600 -11.02 3.93 32.70
C ARG A 600 -9.51 3.74 32.60
N THR A 601 -8.76 4.06 33.65
CA THR A 601 -7.29 3.89 33.66
C THR A 601 -6.88 2.42 33.61
N ALA A 602 -7.60 1.53 34.31
CA ALA A 602 -7.37 0.09 34.21
C ALA A 602 -7.73 -0.48 32.84
N GLY A 603 -8.76 0.08 32.19
CA GLY A 603 -9.08 -0.18 30.78
C GLY A 603 -7.92 0.18 29.85
N ALA A 604 -7.28 1.34 30.05
CA ALA A 604 -6.11 1.77 29.28
C ALA A 604 -4.91 0.82 29.47
N ILE A 605 -4.62 0.43 30.73
CA ILE A 605 -3.57 -0.55 31.04
C ILE A 605 -3.83 -1.86 30.30
N ARG A 606 -5.04 -2.44 30.44
CA ARG A 606 -5.40 -3.70 29.76
C ARG A 606 -5.31 -3.58 28.23
N GLY A 607 -5.81 -2.49 27.66
CA GLY A 607 -5.77 -2.24 26.22
C GLY A 607 -4.34 -2.16 25.71
N ARG A 608 -3.47 -1.42 26.41
CA ARG A 608 -2.08 -1.21 26.01
C ARG A 608 -1.23 -2.49 26.23
N SER A 609 -1.49 -3.26 27.29
CA SER A 609 -0.89 -4.59 27.47
C SER A 609 -1.34 -5.59 26.40
N GLY A 610 -2.63 -5.60 26.05
CA GLY A 610 -3.16 -6.42 24.94
C GLY A 610 -2.48 -6.06 23.61
N ARG A 611 -2.32 -4.77 23.34
CA ARG A 611 -1.61 -4.29 22.16
C ARG A 611 -0.15 -4.76 22.10
N VAL A 612 0.56 -4.75 23.23
CA VAL A 612 1.93 -5.29 23.33
C VAL A 612 1.95 -6.78 23.00
N ILE A 613 1.01 -7.55 23.54
CA ILE A 613 0.86 -8.98 23.25
C ILE A 613 0.68 -9.22 21.75
N ASP A 614 -0.22 -8.46 21.10
CA ASP A 614 -0.54 -8.62 19.68
C ASP A 614 0.66 -8.26 18.78
N VAL A 615 1.32 -7.12 19.02
CA VAL A 615 2.50 -6.67 18.24
C VAL A 615 3.63 -7.68 18.35
N VAL A 616 3.96 -8.11 19.58
CA VAL A 616 5.08 -9.01 19.81
C VAL A 616 4.80 -10.38 19.22
N SER A 617 3.58 -10.91 19.38
CA SER A 617 3.20 -12.20 18.79
C SER A 617 3.30 -12.16 17.26
N SER A 618 2.75 -11.12 16.62
CA SER A 618 2.81 -10.94 15.17
C SER A 618 4.24 -10.74 14.66
N GLU A 619 5.10 -10.06 15.42
CA GLU A 619 6.51 -9.91 15.05
C GLU A 619 7.25 -11.24 15.16
N MET A 620 6.98 -12.06 16.19
CA MET A 620 7.61 -13.38 16.37
C MET A 620 7.23 -14.37 15.26
N GLU A 621 6.02 -14.28 14.68
CA GLU A 621 5.61 -15.09 13.52
C GLU A 621 6.48 -14.88 12.26
N LYS A 622 7.23 -13.77 12.20
CA LYS A 622 8.14 -13.45 11.09
C LYS A 622 9.48 -14.19 11.19
N TYR A 623 9.79 -14.78 12.34
CA TYR A 623 11.01 -15.51 12.61
C TYR A 623 10.80 -17.02 12.48
N GLU A 624 11.88 -17.78 12.30
CA GLU A 624 11.80 -19.23 12.37
C GLU A 624 11.62 -19.69 13.83
N PRO A 625 10.75 -20.67 14.10
CA PRO A 625 10.57 -21.20 15.45
C PRO A 625 11.86 -21.73 16.05
N GLY A 626 12.15 -21.35 17.30
CA GLY A 626 13.30 -21.81 18.07
C GLY A 626 13.37 -21.15 19.45
N GLU A 627 14.48 -21.37 20.17
CA GLU A 627 14.65 -20.95 21.57
C GLU A 627 14.38 -19.46 21.82
N TYR A 628 14.75 -18.59 20.86
CA TYR A 628 14.45 -17.16 20.92
C TYR A 628 12.94 -16.87 20.84
N THR A 629 12.24 -17.41 19.83
CA THR A 629 10.80 -17.16 19.66
C THR A 629 10.02 -17.78 20.80
N ASP A 630 10.44 -18.97 21.28
CA ASP A 630 9.78 -19.67 22.37
C ASP A 630 9.91 -18.90 23.69
N GLY A 631 11.09 -18.36 24.00
CA GLY A 631 11.31 -17.55 25.19
C GLY A 631 10.49 -16.24 25.21
N VAL A 632 10.38 -15.58 24.05
CA VAL A 632 9.55 -14.37 23.91
C VAL A 632 8.07 -14.72 24.05
N ILE A 633 7.59 -15.75 23.34
CA ILE A 633 6.19 -16.18 23.37
C ILE A 633 5.77 -16.68 24.77
N GLU A 634 6.67 -17.32 25.51
CA GLU A 634 6.40 -17.69 26.91
C GLU A 634 6.19 -16.45 27.78
N SER A 635 7.04 -15.42 27.63
CA SER A 635 6.88 -14.15 28.35
C SER A 635 5.54 -13.49 28.02
N VAL A 636 5.14 -13.51 26.74
CA VAL A 636 3.84 -13.03 26.27
C VAL A 636 2.68 -13.83 26.88
N ARG A 637 2.82 -15.17 26.94
CA ARG A 637 1.82 -16.07 27.52
C ARG A 637 1.59 -15.79 29.00
N VAL A 638 2.66 -15.59 29.78
CA VAL A 638 2.58 -15.26 31.21
C VAL A 638 1.83 -13.93 31.42
N LEU A 639 2.14 -12.90 30.63
CA LEU A 639 1.42 -11.62 30.69
C LEU A 639 -0.07 -11.81 30.39
N ARG A 640 -0.40 -12.49 29.27
CA ARG A 640 -1.77 -12.67 28.78
C ARG A 640 -2.64 -13.53 29.70
N ASP A 641 -2.12 -14.68 30.12
CA ASP A 641 -2.94 -15.74 30.72
C ASP A 641 -2.91 -15.69 32.26
N GLN A 642 -1.93 -15.02 32.87
CA GLN A 642 -1.77 -14.98 34.33
C GLN A 642 -1.84 -13.54 34.88
N ILE A 643 -0.99 -12.64 34.39
CA ILE A 643 -0.83 -11.30 34.99
C ILE A 643 -2.04 -10.41 34.71
N ILE A 644 -2.49 -10.30 33.45
CA ILE A 644 -3.61 -9.42 33.07
C ILE A 644 -4.95 -9.87 33.69
N PRO A 645 -5.31 -11.17 33.71
CA PRO A 645 -6.51 -11.63 34.41
C PRO A 645 -6.46 -11.35 35.91
N SER A 646 -5.31 -11.58 36.56
CA SER A 646 -5.11 -11.26 37.98
C SER A 646 -5.30 -9.77 38.26
N PHE A 647 -4.68 -8.90 37.46
CA PHE A 647 -4.87 -7.45 37.54
C PHE A 647 -6.34 -7.02 37.36
N ALA A 648 -7.02 -7.57 36.34
CA ALA A 648 -8.41 -7.26 36.07
C ALA A 648 -9.35 -7.64 37.22
N GLU A 649 -9.13 -8.80 37.84
CA GLU A 649 -9.91 -9.24 39.00
C GLU A 649 -9.66 -8.33 40.21
N ARG A 650 -8.40 -7.98 40.49
CA ARG A 650 -8.05 -7.06 41.58
C ARG A 650 -8.67 -5.67 41.40
N ILE A 651 -8.67 -5.13 40.18
CA ILE A 651 -9.34 -3.87 39.86
C ILE A 651 -10.85 -3.96 40.07
N LYS A 652 -11.47 -5.07 39.63
CA LYS A 652 -12.91 -5.27 39.79
C LYS A 652 -13.30 -5.27 41.27
N ILE A 653 -12.59 -6.03 42.10
CA ILE A 653 -12.83 -6.06 43.55
C ILE A 653 -12.62 -4.65 44.14
N ALA A 654 -11.56 -3.93 43.74
CA ALA A 654 -11.31 -2.58 44.23
C ALA A 654 -12.43 -1.59 43.87
N ILE A 655 -12.97 -1.64 42.64
CA ILE A 655 -14.11 -0.82 42.21
C ILE A 655 -15.37 -1.18 42.99
N ASP A 656 -15.65 -2.47 43.16
CA ASP A 656 -16.81 -2.94 43.91
C ASP A 656 -16.74 -2.50 45.38
N THR A 657 -15.56 -2.59 46.02
CA THR A 657 -15.31 -2.08 47.37
C THR A 657 -15.49 -0.56 47.45
N LEU A 658 -15.01 0.21 46.46
CA LEU A 658 -15.22 1.67 46.42
C LEU A 658 -16.69 2.05 46.27
N ARG A 659 -17.46 1.29 45.48
CA ARG A 659 -18.91 1.49 45.30
C ARG A 659 -19.69 1.11 46.57
N MET A 660 -19.30 0.03 47.24
CA MET A 660 -19.91 -0.50 48.47
C MET A 660 -19.61 0.35 49.72
N LYS A 661 -18.42 0.95 49.83
CA LYS A 661 -18.01 1.86 50.93
C LYS A 661 -18.86 3.13 51.04
N SER A 662 -19.84 3.35 50.16
CA SER A 662 -20.84 4.43 50.27
C SER A 662 -22.10 4.05 51.07
N ALA A 663 -22.31 2.77 51.44
CA ALA A 663 -23.58 2.31 52.02
C ALA A 663 -23.52 1.86 53.49
N TYR A 664 -22.68 0.91 53.92
CA TYR A 664 -22.61 0.48 55.33
C TYR A 664 -21.25 -0.18 55.64
N ASP A 665 -20.70 0.16 56.80
CA ASP A 665 -19.45 -0.32 57.38
C ASP A 665 -19.56 -1.78 57.87
N ASP A 666 -18.74 -2.68 57.30
CA ASP A 666 -18.19 -3.85 58.00
C ASP A 666 -16.95 -4.32 57.22
N GLY A 667 -15.76 -4.02 57.75
CA GLY A 667 -14.44 -4.14 57.10
C GLY A 667 -13.97 -5.56 56.78
N LYS A 668 -14.74 -6.32 55.99
CA LYS A 668 -14.48 -7.73 55.67
C LYS A 668 -13.85 -7.99 54.29
N TYR A 669 -13.79 -6.98 53.42
CA TYR A 669 -13.15 -7.05 52.11
C TYR A 669 -12.42 -5.74 51.78
N ASP A 670 -11.35 -5.44 52.51
CA ASP A 670 -10.46 -4.34 52.15
C ASP A 670 -9.38 -4.89 51.22
N VAL A 671 -9.54 -4.71 49.91
CA VAL A 671 -8.38 -4.78 49.01
C VAL A 671 -7.48 -3.61 49.41
N THR A 672 -6.40 -3.91 50.12
CA THR A 672 -5.43 -2.91 50.55
C THR A 672 -4.90 -2.20 49.30
N GLU A 673 -4.74 -0.87 49.34
CA GLU A 673 -4.09 -0.09 48.26
C GLU A 673 -2.78 -0.75 47.79
N GLN A 674 -2.09 -1.42 48.73
CA GLN A 674 -0.90 -2.23 48.53
C GLN A 674 -1.08 -3.42 47.56
N GLU A 675 -2.17 -4.19 47.67
CA GLU A 675 -2.41 -5.35 46.78
C GLU A 675 -2.65 -4.90 45.33
N LEU A 676 -3.23 -3.71 45.15
CA LEU A 676 -3.42 -3.13 43.83
C LEU A 676 -2.12 -2.56 43.26
N ILE A 677 -1.27 -1.95 44.10
CA ILE A 677 0.07 -1.52 43.70
C ILE A 677 0.91 -2.73 43.25
N GLU A 678 0.81 -3.86 43.95
CA GLU A 678 1.50 -5.11 43.59
C GLU A 678 0.97 -5.70 42.27
N ALA A 679 -0.36 -5.75 42.10
CA ALA A 679 -0.97 -6.20 40.85
C ALA A 679 -0.59 -5.31 39.66
N SER A 680 -0.58 -3.98 39.85
CA SER A 680 -0.19 -3.01 38.82
C SER A 680 1.30 -3.11 38.50
N SER A 681 2.15 -3.29 39.51
CA SER A 681 3.61 -3.48 39.34
C SER A 681 3.91 -4.77 38.58
N SER A 682 3.13 -5.83 38.80
CA SER A 682 3.24 -7.10 38.06
C SER A 682 2.99 -6.91 36.57
N VAL A 683 2.03 -6.04 36.18
CA VAL A 683 1.79 -5.70 34.76
C VAL A 683 3.02 -5.00 34.16
N TYR A 684 3.58 -4.00 34.86
CA TYR A 684 4.78 -3.30 34.41
C TYR A 684 5.98 -4.26 34.24
N HIS A 685 6.23 -5.12 35.23
CA HIS A 685 7.30 -6.11 35.16
C HIS A 685 7.10 -7.12 34.01
N GLY A 686 5.88 -7.63 33.82
CA GLY A 686 5.60 -8.54 32.71
C GLY A 686 5.89 -7.93 31.32
N ILE A 687 5.55 -6.65 31.13
CA ILE A 687 5.88 -5.94 29.87
C ILE A 687 7.37 -5.72 29.72
N ARG A 688 8.06 -5.38 30.82
CA ARG A 688 9.52 -5.21 30.83
C ARG A 688 10.24 -6.52 30.54
N ASP A 689 9.74 -7.65 31.02
CA ASP A 689 10.28 -8.98 30.75
C ASP A 689 10.14 -9.35 29.28
N ILE A 690 8.98 -9.11 28.67
CA ILE A 690 8.79 -9.25 27.21
C ILE A 690 9.81 -8.40 26.46
N ARG A 691 9.96 -7.12 26.82
CA ARG A 691 10.93 -6.22 26.18
C ARG A 691 12.36 -6.76 26.30
N ASN A 692 12.76 -7.22 27.49
CA ASN A 692 14.07 -7.81 27.70
C ASN A 692 14.25 -9.08 26.84
N SER A 693 13.27 -9.98 26.82
CA SER A 693 13.29 -11.20 25.99
C SER A 693 13.45 -10.88 24.51
N VAL A 694 12.72 -9.88 23.99
CA VAL A 694 12.85 -9.43 22.59
C VAL A 694 14.25 -8.89 22.30
N LEU A 695 14.83 -8.10 23.22
CA LEU A 695 16.17 -7.50 23.10
C LEU A 695 17.32 -8.50 23.31
N MET A 696 17.09 -9.58 24.05
CA MET A 696 18.07 -10.64 24.38
C MET A 696 18.33 -11.61 23.22
N ASN A 697 17.91 -11.28 21.99
CA ASN A 697 18.11 -12.12 20.82
C ASN A 697 19.59 -12.58 20.71
N PRO A 698 19.88 -13.90 20.86
CA PRO A 698 21.25 -14.43 20.86
C PRO A 698 22.00 -14.17 19.54
N VAL A 699 21.27 -13.82 18.48
CA VAL A 699 21.82 -13.38 17.19
C VAL A 699 22.64 -12.09 17.33
N ARG A 700 22.30 -11.14 18.21
CA ARG A 700 23.13 -9.91 18.38
C ARG A 700 24.49 -10.18 19.03
N SER A 701 24.58 -11.15 19.93
CA SER A 701 25.82 -11.49 20.65
C SER A 701 26.83 -12.24 19.79
N ILE A 702 26.36 -13.02 18.79
CA ILE A 702 27.22 -13.78 17.87
C ILE A 702 27.56 -12.96 16.60
N PHE A 703 26.69 -12.02 16.19
CA PHE A 703 26.83 -11.30 14.93
C PHE A 703 27.86 -10.19 14.90
N LEU A 704 28.20 -9.63 16.06
CA LEU A 704 29.34 -8.72 16.19
C LEU A 704 30.67 -9.41 15.85
N VAL A 705 30.70 -10.75 15.74
CA VAL A 705 31.91 -11.55 15.49
C VAL A 705 31.99 -12.12 14.06
N MET A 706 30.89 -12.39 13.33
CA MET A 706 30.96 -13.16 12.07
C MET A 706 30.20 -12.63 10.81
N GLY A 707 29.57 -11.45 10.83
CA GLY A 707 29.26 -10.71 9.59
C GLY A 707 28.32 -11.36 8.53
N GLN A 708 27.36 -12.22 8.88
CA GLN A 708 26.35 -12.73 7.93
C GLN A 708 24.92 -12.56 8.46
N GLN A 709 24.10 -11.66 7.88
CA GLN A 709 22.68 -11.38 8.25
C GLN A 709 21.82 -12.65 8.44
N PRO A 710 20.89 -12.70 9.44
CA PRO A 710 19.98 -13.82 9.58
C PRO A 710 19.02 -13.86 8.37
N GLN A 711 18.69 -15.06 7.91
CA GLN A 711 17.69 -15.30 6.88
C GLN A 711 16.30 -14.95 7.44
N ARG A 712 15.93 -13.67 7.36
CA ARG A 712 14.52 -13.26 7.45
C ARG A 712 13.79 -14.07 6.37
N ARG A 713 12.73 -14.81 6.71
CA ARG A 713 11.88 -15.39 5.66
C ARG A 713 11.52 -14.25 4.73
N ARG A 714 11.98 -14.30 3.47
CA ARG A 714 11.45 -13.43 2.41
C ARG A 714 10.03 -13.88 2.17
N ASN A 715 9.12 -13.47 3.04
CA ASN A 715 7.70 -13.58 2.78
C ASN A 715 7.40 -12.67 1.59
N LYS A 716 7.49 -13.25 0.38
CA LYS A 716 6.78 -12.74 -0.80
C LYS A 716 5.25 -12.81 -0.62
N GLN A 717 4.77 -13.26 0.54
CA GLN A 717 3.35 -13.41 0.88
C GLN A 717 2.74 -12.21 1.60
N SER A 718 3.50 -11.29 2.23
CA SER A 718 2.89 -10.12 2.89
C SER A 718 2.37 -9.06 1.92
N LEU A 719 2.94 -8.96 0.71
CA LEU A 719 2.37 -8.17 -0.39
C LEU A 719 1.07 -8.77 -0.95
N ASN A 720 0.85 -10.07 -0.74
CA ASN A 720 -0.39 -10.73 -1.17
C ASN A 720 -1.47 -10.68 -0.09
N CYS A 721 -1.16 -10.54 1.21
CA CYS A 721 -2.18 -10.60 2.27
C CYS A 721 -3.21 -9.46 2.25
N ILE A 722 -2.91 -8.32 1.62
CA ILE A 722 -3.89 -7.24 1.41
C ILE A 722 -4.84 -7.55 0.22
N PHE A 723 -4.44 -8.46 -0.67
CA PHE A 723 -5.25 -8.92 -1.82
C PHE A 723 -5.69 -10.40 -1.75
N SER A 724 -5.27 -11.17 -0.74
CA SER A 724 -5.43 -12.63 -0.70
C SER A 724 -5.69 -13.24 0.68
N SER A 725 -6.14 -12.49 1.69
CA SER A 725 -6.72 -13.13 2.86
C SER A 725 -8.12 -13.70 2.53
N SER A 726 -8.33 -14.95 2.97
CA SER A 726 -9.46 -15.85 2.67
C SER A 726 -9.34 -16.66 1.37
N THR A 727 -8.27 -17.45 1.26
CA THR A 727 -8.34 -18.78 0.63
C THR A 727 -8.69 -19.79 1.71
N GLU A 728 -9.97 -20.09 1.89
CA GLU A 728 -10.47 -21.43 2.29
C GLU A 728 -12.00 -21.46 2.12
N ASP A 729 -12.47 -22.64 1.73
CA ASP A 729 -13.84 -23.06 1.42
C ASP A 729 -14.50 -22.54 0.14
N LEU A 730 -14.15 -23.19 -0.98
CA LEU A 730 -15.09 -23.78 -1.93
C LEU A 730 -14.38 -24.92 -2.68
N THR A 731 -14.52 -26.13 -2.16
CA THR A 731 -14.17 -27.37 -2.85
C THR A 731 -15.17 -27.61 -3.99
N CYS A 732 -14.74 -27.48 -5.25
CA CYS A 732 -15.18 -28.35 -6.34
C CYS A 732 -14.43 -28.10 -7.66
N THR A 733 -13.51 -29.02 -7.97
CA THR A 733 -13.21 -29.53 -9.33
C THR A 733 -13.26 -28.52 -10.49
N SER A 734 -12.32 -27.58 -10.54
CA SER A 734 -12.17 -26.69 -11.70
C SER A 734 -11.20 -27.31 -12.72
N LYS A 735 -11.75 -27.74 -13.86
CA LYS A 735 -10.99 -28.08 -15.08
C LYS A 735 -10.19 -26.85 -15.55
N PRO A 736 -8.98 -27.03 -16.13
CA PRO A 736 -8.17 -25.93 -16.65
C PRO A 736 -8.90 -25.22 -17.80
N ILE A 737 -8.86 -23.88 -17.80
CA ILE A 737 -9.40 -23.07 -18.91
C ILE A 737 -8.57 -23.31 -20.16
N LEU A 738 -9.31 -23.57 -21.24
CA LEU A 738 -9.12 -23.46 -22.70
C LEU A 738 -7.79 -23.06 -23.36
N LYS A 739 -6.73 -22.74 -22.62
CA LYS A 739 -5.34 -22.84 -23.08
C LYS A 739 -4.76 -24.22 -22.74
N ARG A 740 -5.53 -25.29 -22.99
CA ARG A 740 -4.90 -26.58 -23.28
C ARG A 740 -4.23 -26.43 -24.64
N THR A 741 -2.97 -26.02 -24.56
CA THR A 741 -1.93 -26.27 -25.55
C THR A 741 -2.17 -25.57 -26.88
N ILE A 742 -1.71 -24.32 -27.07
CA ILE A 742 -1.20 -23.94 -28.40
C ILE A 742 0.21 -24.54 -28.64
N TYR A 743 0.77 -25.25 -27.64
CA TYR A 743 2.03 -25.99 -27.73
C TYR A 743 1.86 -27.43 -28.22
#